data_AF-A0A937B3D8-F1
#
_entry.id   AF-A0A937B3D8-F1
#
_cell.length_a   1.000
_cell.length_b   1.000
_cell.length_c   1.000
_cell.angle_alpha   90.00
_cell.angle_beta   90.00
_cell.angle_gamma   90.00
#
_symmetry.space_group_name_H-M   'P 1'
#
loop_
_entity.id
_entity.type
_entity.pdbx_description
1 polymer ?
#
loop_
_entity_poly.entity_id
_entity_poly.type
_entity_poly.pdbx_seq_one_letter_code
_entity_poly.pdbx_strand_id
1 'polypeptide(L)'
;MPADNQKKHDEILAEAKRFRDKCIEVNSENRRLAVDDLKFLSGKHWDSRDAALREKEGRPVLTIDKLSTFVRQIKNDQRINKPSIKVHPVDSESDPETAKVRQGMIRYIEYNSNASIAYDTAIGSASETGLGYFRIITEYEREDSFDVVPRFVRIRNPLTVHFDPDSIEGDGSDARRVLVEERLGVSEFCSKYPSSEIAKTRKTTGNAARDDMDDILVAEYLRVEEDADELIRLSNGETGWKSELLALPPGVTIANSRKSARRSVVNYKIAGKCVGDDSAEFGEVLESSEVPCRWIPVFPVYGNEIDIEGKVVRSGVIRGAKDPSRMYDYWMTAATEEYAMRTKSPWIGAEGQFEGKEAQWSQANRRSFAYLEYKPRTVGGQLAPPPMRQPMADVPVGAITMAAHASDDIKATTGMFDAALGARGPATSGIQEREQKRQGGVANFHYTDNLNRAVLQAGRCLLDMIPRLFDTERVARIMGEDDTITSAPINKRLEQPEMDEKTGKLKTTINDMSVGQYDCTVSAGPSYSTLRQEASESMVSFGQSWPKLMDIAGDKVVRAMDWPGAEEIAERIAKTIPPELLDENERETPQIPPEVMQIMQQAQGHIQQLEAALQDAEQGIEKERIKAASAENVARINATSRQDVEELKGLDCNAHAADAATTGASRRCNGHRPARTRRYAANGAMMEDLIFDDTPAAVETAAPVEAEAPEVEAQEPAVEQQEAEQQQESEREIVRKKKSASERIQEITWARHEAERRAAEAERQLAEFRAAKQPEPAAPVAGKPALDQFKDYDSYVEAVAEWRAGEAVRAALSANEQKTQAAAQAAQNKQRTESWAKAQTAVRQALPDYDEVVGLSEVVVAPHVTDTILESDRGPEVAYYLAQHPEKAEQINGLSPIAAARAIGRIEASLPELPVAAAKISKAPAPIKPVSASSSAPIGISDDMSTEAYRAARAKQGAWWARKR
;
A
#
# COMPACT_ATOMS: atom_id res chain seq x y z
N MET A 1 -15.31 -40.20 43.25
CA MET A 1 -16.32 -39.14 43.51
C MET A 1 -17.71 -39.77 43.68
N PRO A 2 -18.83 -39.06 43.97
CA PRO A 2 -20.16 -39.61 43.71
C PRO A 2 -20.27 -40.09 42.25
N ALA A 3 -20.95 -41.22 42.03
CA ALA A 3 -20.86 -41.97 40.78
C ALA A 3 -21.35 -41.22 39.54
N ASP A 4 -22.26 -40.26 39.69
CA ASP A 4 -22.76 -39.47 38.56
C ASP A 4 -21.79 -38.37 38.09
N ASN A 5 -20.92 -37.85 38.97
CA ASN A 5 -19.81 -36.99 38.52
C ASN A 5 -18.79 -37.78 37.70
N GLN A 6 -18.51 -39.04 38.08
CA GLN A 6 -17.62 -39.91 37.32
C GLN A 6 -18.13 -40.09 35.88
N LYS A 7 -19.40 -40.44 35.70
CA LYS A 7 -20.04 -40.56 34.37
C LYS A 7 -19.97 -39.26 33.56
N LYS A 8 -20.27 -38.11 34.18
CA LYS A 8 -20.16 -36.81 33.51
C LYS A 8 -18.74 -36.55 33.01
N HIS A 9 -17.72 -36.87 33.81
CA HIS A 9 -16.32 -36.73 33.40
C HIS A 9 -15.99 -37.69 32.25
N ASP A 10 -16.43 -38.95 32.31
CA ASP A 10 -16.24 -39.94 31.24
C ASP A 10 -16.92 -39.50 29.93
N GLU A 11 -18.13 -38.93 30.00
CA GLU A 11 -18.86 -38.36 28.87
C GLU A 11 -18.15 -37.14 28.26
N ILE A 12 -17.61 -36.23 29.09
CA ILE A 12 -16.84 -35.06 28.64
C ILE A 12 -15.53 -35.50 27.97
N LEU A 13 -14.81 -36.47 28.53
CA LEU A 13 -13.58 -37.02 27.94
C LEU A 13 -13.85 -37.68 26.58
N ALA A 14 -14.96 -38.42 26.46
CA ALA A 14 -15.39 -39.01 25.19
C ALA A 14 -15.86 -37.96 24.17
N GLU A 15 -16.51 -36.87 24.60
CA GLU A 15 -16.88 -35.75 23.75
C GLU A 15 -15.66 -34.99 23.24
N ALA A 16 -14.73 -34.63 24.14
CA ALA A 16 -13.50 -33.92 23.80
C ALA A 16 -12.64 -34.70 22.80
N LYS A 17 -12.54 -36.03 22.95
CA LYS A 17 -11.87 -36.90 21.96
C LYS A 17 -12.55 -36.84 20.59
N ARG A 18 -13.87 -37.00 20.52
CA ARG A 18 -14.63 -36.92 19.24
C ARG A 18 -14.53 -35.55 18.58
N PHE A 19 -14.55 -34.47 19.37
CA PHE A 19 -14.40 -33.11 18.87
C PHE A 19 -13.00 -32.90 18.28
N ARG A 20 -11.95 -33.24 19.04
CA ARG A 20 -10.56 -33.22 18.58
C ARG A 20 -10.36 -33.99 17.28
N ASP A 21 -10.89 -35.22 17.19
CA ASP A 21 -10.71 -36.07 16.01
C ASP A 21 -11.43 -35.46 14.78
N LYS A 22 -12.64 -34.88 14.94
CA LYS A 22 -13.32 -34.08 13.89
C LYS A 22 -12.47 -32.87 13.46
N CYS A 23 -11.91 -32.11 14.42
CA CYS A 23 -11.08 -30.94 14.12
C CYS A 23 -9.83 -31.30 13.32
N ILE A 24 -9.19 -32.44 13.63
CA ILE A 24 -8.04 -32.97 12.90
C ILE A 24 -8.44 -33.43 11.49
N GLU A 25 -9.57 -34.15 11.34
CA GLU A 25 -10.04 -34.62 10.04
C GLU A 25 -10.30 -33.46 9.07
N VAL A 26 -11.12 -32.48 9.48
CA VAL A 26 -11.48 -31.31 8.66
C VAL A 26 -10.24 -30.47 8.32
N ASN A 27 -9.37 -30.18 9.30
CA ASN A 27 -8.19 -29.35 9.09
C ASN A 27 -6.95 -30.14 8.64
N SER A 28 -7.05 -31.43 8.34
CA SER A 28 -5.92 -32.31 8.00
C SER A 28 -5.02 -31.74 6.89
N GLU A 29 -5.64 -31.23 5.82
CA GLU A 29 -4.93 -30.59 4.71
C GLU A 29 -4.35 -29.22 5.08
N ASN A 30 -5.12 -28.37 5.78
CA ASN A 30 -4.65 -27.06 6.26
C ASN A 30 -3.42 -27.22 7.18
N ARG A 31 -3.46 -28.19 8.11
CA ARG A 31 -2.34 -28.52 9.02
C ARG A 31 -1.12 -29.04 8.24
N ARG A 32 -1.32 -29.95 7.27
CA ARG A 32 -0.24 -30.45 6.40
C ARG A 32 0.43 -29.31 5.63
N LEU A 33 -0.35 -28.41 5.04
CA LEU A 33 0.15 -27.29 4.25
C LEU A 33 0.82 -26.22 5.14
N ALA A 34 0.25 -25.90 6.30
CA ALA A 34 0.86 -24.99 7.28
C ALA A 34 2.22 -25.49 7.80
N VAL A 35 2.35 -26.80 8.07
CA VAL A 35 3.64 -27.41 8.43
C VAL A 35 4.65 -27.33 7.29
N ASP A 36 4.21 -27.40 6.03
CA ASP A 36 5.07 -27.19 4.86
C ASP A 36 5.43 -25.69 4.66
N ASP A 37 4.51 -24.76 4.92
CA ASP A 37 4.78 -23.31 4.92
C ASP A 37 5.87 -22.95 5.95
N LEU A 38 5.77 -23.46 7.18
CA LEU A 38 6.76 -23.27 8.24
C LEU A 38 8.12 -23.95 7.92
N LYS A 39 8.10 -25.15 7.33
CA LYS A 39 9.34 -25.80 6.85
C LYS A 39 10.02 -24.97 5.78
N PHE A 40 9.27 -24.44 4.82
CA PHE A 40 9.78 -23.57 3.78
C PHE A 40 10.46 -22.34 4.39
N LEU A 41 9.75 -21.60 5.27
CA LEU A 41 10.28 -20.42 5.98
C LEU A 41 11.54 -20.72 6.82
N SER A 42 11.74 -21.97 7.27
CA SER A 42 12.97 -22.41 7.96
C SER A 42 14.20 -22.56 7.05
N GLY A 43 14.12 -22.16 5.77
CA GLY A 43 15.18 -22.28 4.76
C GLY A 43 15.20 -23.62 4.02
N LYS A 44 14.13 -24.42 4.10
CA LYS A 44 14.00 -25.72 3.41
C LYS A 44 13.13 -25.60 2.16
N HIS A 45 13.58 -24.79 1.21
CA HIS A 45 12.86 -24.54 -0.05
C HIS A 45 12.89 -25.74 -1.00
N TRP A 46 14.05 -26.41 -1.06
CA TRP A 46 14.35 -27.55 -1.92
C TRP A 46 13.57 -28.80 -1.52
N ASP A 47 13.18 -29.62 -2.51
CA ASP A 47 12.75 -30.99 -2.21
C ASP A 47 13.94 -31.79 -1.64
N SER A 48 13.66 -32.59 -0.62
CA SER A 48 14.65 -33.41 0.08
C SER A 48 15.30 -34.44 -0.85
N ARG A 49 14.60 -34.89 -1.90
CA ARG A 49 15.15 -35.77 -2.93
C ARG A 49 16.17 -35.05 -3.82
N ASP A 50 15.83 -33.86 -4.31
CA ASP A 50 16.66 -33.11 -5.26
C ASP A 50 17.89 -32.46 -4.60
N ALA A 51 17.76 -32.09 -3.31
CA ALA A 51 18.89 -31.71 -2.47
C ALA A 51 19.84 -32.90 -2.26
N ALA A 52 19.35 -34.04 -1.76
CA ALA A 52 20.17 -35.22 -1.50
C ALA A 52 20.83 -35.80 -2.78
N LEU A 53 20.19 -35.65 -3.95
CA LEU A 53 20.79 -36.00 -5.23
C LEU A 53 21.97 -35.07 -5.58
N ARG A 54 21.80 -33.75 -5.44
CA ARG A 54 22.88 -32.78 -5.70
C ARG A 54 24.04 -32.91 -4.71
N GLU A 55 23.76 -33.08 -3.43
CA GLU A 55 24.79 -33.33 -2.40
C GLU A 55 25.61 -34.59 -2.75
N LYS A 56 24.95 -35.67 -3.18
CA LYS A 56 25.60 -36.91 -3.62
C LYS A 56 26.40 -36.75 -4.92
N GLU A 57 25.99 -35.86 -5.80
CA GLU A 57 26.75 -35.44 -7.00
C GLU A 57 27.89 -34.46 -6.67
N GLY A 58 28.03 -34.00 -5.42
CA GLY A 58 29.03 -33.01 -5.00
C GLY A 58 28.70 -31.57 -5.44
N ARG A 59 27.44 -31.31 -5.78
CA ARG A 59 26.95 -30.06 -6.35
C ARG A 59 26.35 -29.15 -5.27
N PRO A 60 26.44 -27.82 -5.42
CA PRO A 60 25.87 -26.89 -4.45
C PRO A 60 24.34 -26.99 -4.39
N VAL A 61 23.81 -26.69 -3.20
CA VAL A 61 22.38 -26.52 -2.93
C VAL A 61 22.28 -25.20 -2.15
N LEU A 62 21.96 -24.10 -2.85
CA LEU A 62 21.87 -22.78 -2.23
C LEU A 62 20.39 -22.43 -1.99
N THR A 63 20.09 -21.94 -0.78
CA THR A 63 18.80 -21.36 -0.44
C THR A 63 18.99 -19.87 -0.16
N ILE A 64 18.22 -19.01 -0.83
CA ILE A 64 18.25 -17.56 -0.67
C ILE A 64 16.87 -17.12 -0.18
N ASP A 65 16.73 -17.00 1.14
CA ASP A 65 15.49 -16.51 1.77
C ASP A 65 15.16 -15.07 1.33
N LYS A 66 14.07 -14.95 0.57
CA LYS A 66 13.38 -13.70 0.26
C LYS A 66 12.00 -13.61 0.91
N LEU A 67 11.51 -14.67 1.57
CA LEU A 67 10.14 -14.71 2.07
C LEU A 67 10.04 -14.10 3.47
N SER A 68 11.08 -14.19 4.30
CA SER A 68 11.04 -13.59 5.63
C SER A 68 10.98 -12.06 5.61
N THR A 69 11.40 -11.39 4.53
CA THR A 69 11.23 -9.92 4.38
C THR A 69 9.77 -9.52 4.19
N PHE A 70 9.01 -10.22 3.35
CA PHE A 70 7.57 -9.93 3.15
C PHE A 70 6.77 -10.22 4.42
N VAL A 71 7.04 -11.34 5.09
CA VAL A 71 6.41 -11.68 6.39
C VAL A 71 6.77 -10.65 7.47
N ARG A 72 8.00 -10.12 7.49
CA ARG A 72 8.40 -9.05 8.42
C ARG A 72 7.70 -7.72 8.09
N GLN A 73 7.45 -7.40 6.82
CA GLN A 73 6.74 -6.18 6.44
C GLN A 73 5.34 -6.16 7.06
N ILE A 74 4.52 -7.20 6.81
CA ILE A 74 3.16 -7.34 7.39
C ILE A 74 3.18 -7.22 8.93
N LYS A 75 4.13 -7.90 9.59
CA LYS A 75 4.30 -7.83 11.06
C LYS A 75 4.68 -6.43 11.55
N ASN A 76 5.56 -5.73 10.84
CA ASN A 76 6.02 -4.40 11.24
C ASN A 76 4.96 -3.33 10.99
N ASP A 77 4.18 -3.43 9.92
CA ASP A 77 3.10 -2.49 9.60
C ASP A 77 2.00 -2.51 10.68
N GLN A 78 1.70 -3.69 11.26
CA GLN A 78 0.79 -3.81 12.41
C GLN A 78 1.41 -3.29 13.72
N ARG A 79 2.72 -3.51 13.94
CA ARG A 79 3.44 -2.98 15.12
C ARG A 79 3.46 -1.45 15.20
N ILE A 80 3.39 -0.79 14.04
CA ILE A 80 3.20 0.66 13.91
C ILE A 80 1.73 1.00 14.19
N ASN A 81 0.79 0.35 13.47
CA ASN A 81 -0.64 0.61 13.53
C ASN A 81 -1.37 -0.29 14.54
N LYS A 82 -1.02 -0.18 15.82
CA LYS A 82 -1.61 -1.00 16.89
C LYS A 82 -3.13 -0.76 16.99
N PRO A 83 -3.97 -1.81 17.04
CA PRO A 83 -5.40 -1.64 17.28
C PRO A 83 -5.63 -1.17 18.72
N SER A 84 -6.60 -0.27 18.91
CA SER A 84 -7.06 0.14 20.25
C SER A 84 -8.57 -0.01 20.38
N ILE A 85 -9.01 -0.64 21.47
CA ILE A 85 -10.43 -0.84 21.78
C ILE A 85 -11.00 0.48 22.35
N LYS A 86 -12.04 1.01 21.72
CA LYS A 86 -12.84 2.13 22.21
C LYS A 86 -14.20 1.63 22.69
N VAL A 87 -14.72 2.17 23.79
CA VAL A 87 -15.97 1.72 24.44
C VAL A 87 -17.03 2.82 24.32
N HIS A 88 -18.23 2.44 23.88
CA HIS A 88 -19.35 3.36 23.66
C HIS A 88 -20.57 2.94 24.51
N PRO A 89 -21.25 3.90 25.19
CA PRO A 89 -22.53 3.64 25.83
C PRO A 89 -23.62 3.41 24.76
N VAL A 90 -24.46 2.40 24.94
CA VAL A 90 -25.51 2.01 23.98
C VAL A 90 -26.92 2.38 24.46
N ASP A 91 -27.21 2.17 25.75
CA ASP A 91 -28.53 2.40 26.34
C ASP A 91 -28.58 3.67 27.20
N SER A 92 -29.76 4.24 27.42
CA SER A 92 -30.01 5.45 28.23
C SER A 92 -29.69 5.31 29.72
N GLU A 93 -29.32 4.10 30.17
CA GLU A 93 -28.82 3.83 31.52
C GLU A 93 -27.27 3.74 31.58
N SER A 94 -26.59 4.00 30.47
CA SER A 94 -25.15 3.78 30.31
C SER A 94 -24.40 5.12 30.33
N ASP A 95 -23.68 5.37 31.42
CA ASP A 95 -22.96 6.64 31.65
C ASP A 95 -21.68 6.74 30.77
N PRO A 96 -21.50 7.83 29.98
CA PRO A 96 -20.26 8.10 29.24
C PRO A 96 -19.00 8.17 30.10
N GLU A 97 -19.07 8.63 31.35
CA GLU A 97 -17.89 8.64 32.23
C GLU A 97 -17.51 7.22 32.66
N THR A 98 -18.50 6.36 32.92
CA THR A 98 -18.27 4.93 33.16
C THR A 98 -17.75 4.23 31.91
N ALA A 99 -18.12 4.65 30.68
CA ALA A 99 -17.51 4.16 29.44
C ALA A 99 -16.00 4.47 29.38
N LYS A 100 -15.59 5.70 29.72
CA LYS A 100 -14.16 6.08 29.80
C LYS A 100 -13.41 5.25 30.83
N VAL A 101 -14.00 4.97 32.00
CA VAL A 101 -13.38 4.10 33.02
C VAL A 101 -13.22 2.67 32.50
N ARG A 102 -14.24 2.09 31.85
CA ARG A 102 -14.14 0.75 31.21
C ARG A 102 -13.05 0.71 30.12
N GLN A 103 -12.99 1.73 29.26
CA GLN A 103 -11.96 1.87 28.22
C GLN A 103 -10.55 1.96 28.83
N GLY A 104 -10.37 2.77 29.87
CA GLY A 104 -9.09 2.91 30.56
C GLY A 104 -8.66 1.66 31.33
N MET A 105 -9.61 0.87 31.86
CA MET A 105 -9.33 -0.46 32.41
C MET A 105 -8.86 -1.44 31.34
N ILE A 106 -9.53 -1.48 30.18
CA ILE A 106 -9.16 -2.37 29.06
C ILE A 106 -7.73 -2.06 28.61
N ARG A 107 -7.36 -0.79 28.46
CA ARG A 107 -5.98 -0.38 28.15
C ARG A 107 -4.98 -0.81 29.24
N TYR A 108 -5.34 -0.64 30.52
CA TYR A 108 -4.47 -1.10 31.61
C TYR A 108 -4.31 -2.63 31.63
N ILE A 109 -5.35 -3.39 31.30
CA ILE A 109 -5.32 -4.85 31.13
C ILE A 109 -4.42 -5.23 29.95
N GLU A 110 -4.55 -4.57 28.79
CA GLU A 110 -3.69 -4.80 27.62
C GLU A 110 -2.21 -4.53 27.93
N TYR A 111 -1.92 -3.42 28.60
CA TYR A 111 -0.57 -3.05 29.06
C TYR A 111 0.00 -4.08 30.05
N ASN A 112 -0.72 -4.37 31.14
CA ASN A 112 -0.29 -5.29 32.19
C ASN A 112 -0.11 -6.75 31.68
N SER A 113 -0.85 -7.12 30.63
CA SER A 113 -0.73 -8.45 30.00
C SER A 113 0.34 -8.53 28.91
N ASN A 114 0.92 -7.40 28.46
CA ASN A 114 1.70 -7.31 27.23
C ASN A 114 0.91 -7.83 25.99
N ALA A 115 -0.37 -7.44 25.87
CA ALA A 115 -1.28 -7.93 24.82
C ALA A 115 -0.75 -7.71 23.39
N SER A 116 0.03 -6.66 23.16
CA SER A 116 0.77 -6.43 21.92
C SER A 116 1.61 -7.63 21.45
N ILE A 117 2.23 -8.38 22.37
CA ILE A 117 3.00 -9.59 22.04
C ILE A 117 2.07 -10.74 21.63
N ALA A 118 0.85 -10.78 22.15
CA ALA A 118 -0.17 -11.75 21.74
C ALA A 118 -0.71 -11.45 20.34
N TYR A 119 -1.04 -10.19 20.06
CA TYR A 119 -1.46 -9.72 18.73
C TYR A 119 -0.36 -9.94 17.68
N ASP A 120 0.89 -9.53 17.97
CA ASP A 120 2.10 -9.81 17.16
C ASP A 120 2.24 -11.30 16.80
N THR A 121 2.04 -12.18 17.77
CA THR A 121 2.21 -13.63 17.60
C THR A 121 1.07 -14.20 16.75
N ALA A 122 -0.16 -13.70 16.92
CA ALA A 122 -1.33 -14.14 16.18
C ALA A 122 -1.25 -13.73 14.70
N ILE A 123 -1.10 -12.43 14.37
CA ILE A 123 -0.93 -12.01 12.97
C ILE A 123 0.36 -12.56 12.36
N GLY A 124 1.39 -12.77 13.17
CA GLY A 124 2.61 -13.43 12.72
C GLY A 124 2.39 -14.87 12.28
N SER A 125 1.57 -15.63 13.01
CA SER A 125 1.21 -17.01 12.65
C SER A 125 0.24 -17.05 11.45
N ALA A 126 -0.71 -16.09 11.38
CA ALA A 126 -1.67 -15.96 10.29
C ALA A 126 -1.00 -15.61 8.95
N SER A 127 -0.05 -14.67 8.95
CA SER A 127 0.72 -14.31 7.75
C SER A 127 1.69 -15.41 7.29
N GLU A 128 2.18 -16.25 8.20
CA GLU A 128 3.03 -17.41 7.85
C GLU A 128 2.22 -18.62 7.33
N THR A 129 1.11 -18.96 7.98
CA THR A 129 0.42 -20.27 7.76
C THR A 129 -1.04 -20.18 7.33
N GLY A 130 -1.68 -19.02 7.51
CA GLY A 130 -3.12 -18.83 7.38
C GLY A 130 -3.90 -18.95 8.69
N LEU A 131 -3.24 -19.34 9.79
CA LEU A 131 -3.85 -19.54 11.11
C LEU A 131 -3.02 -18.87 12.21
N GLY A 132 -3.64 -17.98 12.98
CA GLY A 132 -3.12 -17.44 14.23
C GLY A 132 -4.17 -17.47 15.32
N TYR A 133 -3.73 -17.47 16.58
CA TYR A 133 -4.61 -17.42 17.74
C TYR A 133 -3.99 -16.61 18.89
N PHE A 134 -4.83 -15.96 19.67
CA PHE A 134 -4.51 -15.48 21.02
C PHE A 134 -5.67 -15.78 21.96
N ARG A 135 -5.45 -15.69 23.28
CA ARG A 135 -6.49 -15.96 24.27
C ARG A 135 -6.47 -14.97 25.43
N ILE A 136 -7.58 -14.88 26.13
CA ILE A 136 -7.67 -14.27 27.46
C ILE A 136 -7.87 -15.39 28.49
N ILE A 137 -7.11 -15.35 29.57
CA ILE A 137 -7.30 -16.22 30.74
C ILE A 137 -7.60 -15.36 31.97
N THR A 138 -8.18 -15.96 33.00
CA THR A 138 -8.41 -15.31 34.30
C THR A 138 -7.35 -15.78 35.30
N GLU A 139 -6.64 -14.84 35.90
CA GLU A 139 -5.61 -15.08 36.92
C GLU A 139 -5.83 -14.17 38.13
N TYR A 140 -5.40 -14.58 39.33
CA TYR A 140 -5.37 -13.67 40.49
C TYR A 140 -4.38 -12.53 40.22
N GLU A 141 -4.70 -11.30 40.64
CA GLU A 141 -3.80 -10.14 40.43
C GLU A 141 -2.42 -10.40 41.05
N ARG A 142 -2.42 -11.06 42.22
CA ARG A 142 -1.25 -11.38 43.06
C ARG A 142 -1.48 -12.66 43.85
N GLU A 143 -0.39 -13.25 44.35
CA GLU A 143 -0.42 -14.44 45.22
C GLU A 143 -1.15 -14.21 46.56
N ASP A 144 -1.29 -12.96 47.00
CA ASP A 144 -1.93 -12.54 48.24
C ASP A 144 -3.34 -11.93 48.06
N SER A 145 -3.84 -11.82 46.82
CA SER A 145 -5.15 -11.22 46.52
C SER A 145 -6.20 -12.25 46.11
N PHE A 146 -7.44 -12.01 46.53
CA PHE A 146 -8.62 -12.73 46.04
C PHE A 146 -9.16 -12.14 44.73
N ASP A 147 -8.73 -10.94 44.33
CA ASP A 147 -9.16 -10.29 43.10
C ASP A 147 -8.61 -11.01 41.87
N VAL A 148 -9.53 -11.43 40.99
CA VAL A 148 -9.22 -12.06 39.69
C VAL A 148 -9.28 -11.01 38.59
N VAL A 149 -8.28 -11.03 37.71
CA VAL A 149 -8.15 -10.13 36.56
C VAL A 149 -8.01 -10.93 35.27
N PRO A 150 -8.54 -10.43 34.13
CA PRO A 150 -8.28 -11.03 32.83
C PRO A 150 -6.85 -10.68 32.38
N ARG A 151 -6.14 -11.64 31.77
CA ARG A 151 -4.86 -11.42 31.09
C ARG A 151 -4.81 -12.03 29.70
N PHE A 152 -4.27 -11.27 28.76
CA PHE A 152 -3.96 -11.74 27.41
C PHE A 152 -2.76 -12.68 27.41
N VAL A 153 -2.87 -13.81 26.70
CA VAL A 153 -1.81 -14.81 26.54
C VAL A 153 -1.66 -15.16 25.07
N ARG A 154 -0.40 -15.09 24.59
CA ARG A 154 -0.02 -15.50 23.23
C ARG A 154 -0.04 -17.02 23.07
N ILE A 155 -0.52 -17.51 21.94
CA ILE A 155 -0.41 -18.93 21.57
C ILE A 155 0.72 -19.05 20.55
N ARG A 156 1.83 -19.71 20.92
CA ARG A 156 3.06 -19.75 20.10
C ARG A 156 2.93 -20.66 18.86
N ASN A 157 2.14 -21.73 18.95
CA ASN A 157 1.92 -22.67 17.86
C ASN A 157 0.42 -22.75 17.58
N PRO A 158 -0.09 -22.23 16.45
CA PRO A 158 -1.53 -22.26 16.16
C PRO A 158 -2.05 -23.69 15.98
N LEU A 159 -1.18 -24.66 15.65
CA LEU A 159 -1.58 -26.04 15.35
C LEU A 159 -1.98 -26.86 16.60
N THR A 160 -1.73 -26.36 17.82
CA THR A 160 -2.24 -26.98 19.05
C THR A 160 -3.65 -26.52 19.40
N VAL A 161 -4.22 -25.55 18.67
CA VAL A 161 -5.61 -25.15 18.79
C VAL A 161 -6.46 -25.98 17.85
N HIS A 162 -7.50 -26.60 18.41
CA HIS A 162 -8.57 -27.28 17.71
C HIS A 162 -9.81 -26.41 17.87
N PHE A 163 -9.93 -25.43 16.96
CA PHE A 163 -11.06 -24.51 16.91
C PHE A 163 -12.30 -25.20 16.33
N ASP A 164 -13.49 -24.63 16.57
CA ASP A 164 -14.76 -25.22 16.16
C ASP A 164 -14.84 -25.35 14.63
N PRO A 165 -14.99 -26.56 14.05
CA PRO A 165 -15.12 -26.73 12.60
C PRO A 165 -16.46 -26.25 12.05
N ASP A 166 -17.44 -26.04 12.94
CA ASP A 166 -18.78 -25.55 12.60
C ASP A 166 -18.88 -24.01 12.75
N SER A 167 -17.77 -23.32 13.02
CA SER A 167 -17.67 -21.85 13.08
C SER A 167 -17.44 -21.27 11.68
N ILE A 168 -18.27 -20.29 11.33
CA ILE A 168 -18.31 -19.58 10.04
C ILE A 168 -17.87 -18.11 10.23
N GLU A 169 -18.11 -17.52 11.40
CA GLU A 169 -17.77 -16.12 11.64
C GLU A 169 -16.27 -15.85 11.68
N GLY A 170 -15.83 -14.80 10.98
CA GLY A 170 -14.42 -14.43 10.84
C GLY A 170 -13.74 -13.96 12.14
N ASP A 171 -14.53 -13.67 13.19
CA ASP A 171 -14.05 -13.35 14.55
C ASP A 171 -14.17 -14.53 15.53
N GLY A 172 -14.75 -15.67 15.10
CA GLY A 172 -15.00 -16.85 15.92
C GLY A 172 -16.08 -16.67 17.01
N SER A 173 -16.92 -15.64 16.94
CA SER A 173 -17.95 -15.35 17.96
C SER A 173 -19.08 -16.39 18.06
N ASP A 174 -19.31 -17.14 17.00
CA ASP A 174 -20.29 -18.23 16.90
C ASP A 174 -19.81 -19.55 17.55
N ALA A 175 -18.49 -19.71 17.73
CA ALA A 175 -17.86 -20.94 18.21
C ALA A 175 -18.48 -21.44 19.53
N ARG A 176 -18.81 -22.73 19.55
CA ARG A 176 -19.40 -23.44 20.70
C ARG A 176 -18.37 -24.27 21.46
N ARG A 177 -17.27 -24.66 20.81
CA ARG A 177 -16.24 -25.56 21.35
C ARG A 177 -14.85 -25.16 20.88
N VAL A 178 -13.87 -25.12 21.78
CA VAL A 178 -12.45 -24.98 21.43
C VAL A 178 -11.64 -25.89 22.35
N LEU A 179 -10.66 -26.60 21.80
CA LEU A 179 -9.73 -27.44 22.55
C LEU A 179 -8.29 -26.98 22.30
N VAL A 180 -7.59 -26.56 23.35
CA VAL A 180 -6.21 -26.04 23.27
C VAL A 180 -5.26 -27.05 23.93
N GLU A 181 -4.31 -27.60 23.16
CA GLU A 181 -3.35 -28.61 23.62
C GLU A 181 -2.00 -28.01 24.09
N GLU A 182 -1.46 -28.55 25.17
CA GLU A 182 -0.09 -28.34 25.67
C GLU A 182 0.55 -29.73 25.93
N ARG A 183 1.76 -29.96 25.40
CA ARG A 183 2.56 -31.14 25.78
C ARG A 183 3.45 -30.78 26.97
N LEU A 184 3.28 -31.50 28.08
CA LEU A 184 4.07 -31.32 29.29
C LEU A 184 4.94 -32.55 29.57
N GLY A 185 6.20 -32.29 29.93
CA GLY A 185 7.08 -33.34 30.42
C GLY A 185 6.53 -33.95 31.71
N VAL A 186 6.72 -35.27 31.89
CA VAL A 186 6.17 -36.03 33.02
C VAL A 186 6.48 -35.40 34.38
N SER A 187 7.70 -34.91 34.57
CA SER A 187 8.16 -34.25 35.80
C SER A 187 7.45 -32.92 36.06
N GLU A 188 7.25 -32.11 35.02
CA GLU A 188 6.56 -30.82 35.10
C GLU A 188 5.07 -31.02 35.40
N PHE A 189 4.41 -31.94 34.70
CA PHE A 189 3.03 -32.34 34.98
C PHE A 189 2.86 -32.83 36.43
N CYS A 190 3.77 -33.67 36.91
CA CYS A 190 3.77 -34.17 38.29
C CYS A 190 4.03 -33.09 39.36
N SER A 191 4.47 -31.89 38.95
CA SER A 191 4.69 -30.70 39.78
C SER A 191 3.49 -29.74 39.72
N LYS A 192 2.98 -29.45 38.51
CA LYS A 192 1.76 -28.64 38.27
C LYS A 192 0.49 -29.30 38.84
N TYR A 193 0.34 -30.61 38.67
CA TYR A 193 -0.87 -31.37 39.03
C TYR A 193 -0.57 -32.55 39.98
N PRO A 194 -0.08 -32.30 41.21
CA PRO A 194 0.30 -33.37 42.14
C PRO A 194 -0.89 -34.19 42.66
N SER A 195 -2.12 -33.68 42.47
CA SER A 195 -3.40 -34.32 42.81
C SER A 195 -3.88 -35.36 41.79
N SER A 196 -3.34 -35.38 40.57
CA SER A 196 -3.79 -36.26 39.47
C SER A 196 -3.56 -37.75 39.75
N GLU A 197 -4.47 -38.61 39.31
CA GLU A 197 -4.34 -40.07 39.31
C GLU A 197 -3.20 -40.55 38.38
N ILE A 198 -3.01 -39.89 37.22
CA ILE A 198 -1.84 -40.10 36.36
C ILE A 198 -0.54 -39.78 37.11
N ALA A 199 -0.50 -38.63 37.81
CA ALA A 199 0.68 -38.21 38.57
C ALA A 199 0.99 -39.14 39.76
N LYS A 200 -0.05 -39.63 40.46
CA LYS A 200 0.09 -40.64 41.54
C LYS A 200 0.64 -41.96 40.99
N THR A 201 0.07 -42.46 39.91
CA THR A 201 0.41 -43.78 39.32
C THR A 201 1.87 -43.84 38.86
N ARG A 202 2.38 -42.79 38.22
CA ARG A 202 3.81 -42.72 37.84
C ARG A 202 4.73 -42.62 39.07
N LYS A 203 4.39 -41.82 40.09
CA LYS A 203 5.18 -41.70 41.33
C LYS A 203 5.32 -43.02 42.11
N THR A 204 4.38 -43.97 41.97
CA THR A 204 4.48 -45.31 42.57
C THR A 204 5.35 -46.28 41.75
N THR A 205 5.47 -46.08 40.43
CA THR A 205 6.14 -47.02 39.51
C THR A 205 7.63 -46.68 39.38
N GLY A 206 8.37 -46.82 40.48
CA GLY A 206 9.79 -46.44 40.56
C GLY A 206 10.74 -47.33 39.75
N ASN A 207 10.83 -47.12 38.44
CA ASN A 207 11.77 -47.82 37.57
C ASN A 207 12.32 -46.90 36.45
N ALA A 208 13.60 -46.52 36.55
CA ALA A 208 14.24 -45.54 35.68
C ALA A 208 14.65 -46.13 34.32
N ALA A 209 13.67 -46.41 33.47
CA ALA A 209 13.85 -47.10 32.19
C ALA A 209 13.14 -46.37 31.03
N ARG A 210 13.83 -45.38 30.44
CA ARG A 210 13.40 -44.55 29.29
C ARG A 210 12.18 -43.66 29.53
N ASP A 211 12.38 -42.54 30.22
CA ASP A 211 11.46 -41.38 30.19
C ASP A 211 11.57 -40.56 28.89
N ASP A 212 12.36 -41.02 27.91
CA ASP A 212 12.77 -40.23 26.72
C ASP A 212 11.64 -39.91 25.72
N MET A 213 10.46 -40.55 25.83
CA MET A 213 9.38 -40.54 24.83
C MET A 213 7.99 -40.78 25.47
N ASP A 214 7.60 -40.01 26.49
CA ASP A 214 6.30 -40.23 27.16
C ASP A 214 5.61 -38.95 27.68
N ASP A 215 5.63 -37.88 26.87
CA ASP A 215 4.93 -36.61 27.09
C ASP A 215 3.47 -36.81 27.52
N ILE A 216 3.03 -36.04 28.50
CA ILE A 216 1.63 -35.98 28.94
C ILE A 216 0.96 -34.83 28.20
N LEU A 217 -0.14 -35.13 27.52
CA LEU A 217 -0.97 -34.11 26.89
C LEU A 217 -1.91 -33.53 27.95
N VAL A 218 -1.84 -32.22 28.16
CA VAL A 218 -2.90 -31.47 28.85
C VAL A 218 -3.65 -30.71 27.78
N ALA A 219 -4.97 -30.73 27.85
CA ALA A 219 -5.82 -29.92 26.98
C ALA A 219 -6.81 -29.11 27.82
N GLU A 220 -7.04 -27.87 27.43
CA GLU A 220 -8.14 -27.05 27.92
C GLU A 220 -9.30 -27.19 26.93
N TYR A 221 -10.36 -27.90 27.33
CA TYR A 221 -11.58 -28.04 26.54
C TYR A 221 -12.61 -27.01 27.01
N LEU A 222 -12.72 -25.92 26.26
CA LEU A 222 -13.71 -24.87 26.49
C LEU A 222 -14.97 -25.20 25.71
N ARG A 223 -16.09 -25.34 26.43
CA ARG A 223 -17.41 -25.65 25.86
C ARG A 223 -18.43 -24.62 26.32
N VAL A 224 -19.25 -24.16 25.38
CA VAL A 224 -20.48 -23.43 25.66
C VAL A 224 -21.55 -24.40 26.17
N GLU A 225 -22.18 -24.07 27.30
CA GLU A 225 -23.37 -24.76 27.79
C GLU A 225 -24.59 -23.83 27.69
N GLU A 226 -25.76 -24.41 27.42
CA GLU A 226 -27.03 -23.70 27.18
C GLU A 226 -28.07 -24.22 28.17
N ASP A 227 -28.03 -23.72 29.41
CA ASP A 227 -28.94 -24.11 30.49
C ASP A 227 -30.33 -23.52 30.24
N ALA A 228 -31.35 -24.38 30.11
CA ALA A 228 -32.72 -23.95 29.85
C ALA A 228 -33.38 -23.35 31.11
N ASP A 229 -33.57 -22.03 31.12
CA ASP A 229 -34.16 -21.28 32.23
C ASP A 229 -35.23 -20.28 31.73
N GLU A 230 -36.01 -19.73 32.64
CA GLU A 230 -37.07 -18.76 32.36
C GLU A 230 -36.60 -17.35 32.70
N LEU A 231 -36.40 -16.51 31.68
CA LEU A 231 -36.11 -15.10 31.86
C LEU A 231 -37.42 -14.40 32.25
N ILE A 232 -37.44 -13.81 33.44
CA ILE A 232 -38.60 -13.10 33.98
C ILE A 232 -38.37 -11.59 33.94
N ARG A 233 -39.43 -10.85 33.60
CA ARG A 233 -39.51 -9.40 33.77
C ARG A 233 -40.47 -9.10 34.92
N LEU A 234 -39.98 -8.33 35.88
CA LEU A 234 -40.69 -7.96 37.10
C LEU A 234 -41.54 -6.69 36.90
N SER A 235 -42.52 -6.47 37.77
CA SER A 235 -43.46 -5.34 37.70
C SER A 235 -42.84 -3.98 38.04
N ASN A 236 -41.62 -3.94 38.57
CA ASN A 236 -40.79 -2.74 38.72
C ASN A 236 -40.00 -2.40 37.44
N GLY A 237 -40.00 -3.29 36.44
CA GLY A 237 -39.31 -3.11 35.16
C GLY A 237 -38.04 -3.96 35.01
N GLU A 238 -37.45 -4.44 36.10
CA GLU A 238 -36.23 -5.25 36.14
C GLU A 238 -36.39 -6.58 35.39
N THR A 239 -35.29 -7.12 34.87
CA THR A 239 -35.24 -8.42 34.19
C THR A 239 -34.14 -9.30 34.77
N GLY A 240 -34.42 -10.57 35.01
CA GLY A 240 -33.43 -11.52 35.51
C GLY A 240 -33.84 -12.98 35.32
N TRP A 241 -32.93 -13.88 35.69
CA TRP A 241 -33.12 -15.32 35.58
C TRP A 241 -33.94 -15.87 36.74
N LYS A 242 -34.92 -16.72 36.46
CA LYS A 242 -35.78 -17.32 37.49
C LYS A 242 -35.00 -18.20 38.47
N SER A 243 -33.86 -18.76 38.05
CA SER A 243 -32.96 -19.49 38.95
C SER A 243 -32.30 -18.60 40.02
N GLU A 244 -32.02 -17.33 39.69
CA GLU A 244 -31.35 -16.37 40.58
C GLU A 244 -32.38 -15.60 41.43
N LEU A 245 -33.51 -15.22 40.83
CA LEU A 245 -34.61 -14.49 41.46
C LEU A 245 -35.54 -15.38 42.32
N LEU A 246 -35.02 -16.43 42.95
CA LEU A 246 -35.79 -17.34 43.82
C LEU A 246 -36.40 -16.60 45.05
N ALA A 247 -35.85 -15.46 45.43
CA ALA A 247 -36.32 -14.60 46.52
C ALA A 247 -36.90 -13.28 45.98
N LEU A 248 -38.14 -13.32 45.46
CA LEU A 248 -38.89 -12.14 45.03
C LEU A 248 -39.07 -11.13 46.18
N PRO A 249 -38.74 -9.84 46.01
CA PRO A 249 -39.02 -8.81 47.01
C PRO A 249 -40.53 -8.68 47.29
N PRO A 250 -40.94 -8.45 48.56
CA PRO A 250 -42.35 -8.46 48.95
C PRO A 250 -43.13 -7.32 48.27
N GLY A 251 -44.01 -7.69 47.34
CA GLY A 251 -44.87 -6.76 46.58
C GLY A 251 -44.60 -6.73 45.08
N VAL A 252 -43.49 -7.33 44.61
CA VAL A 252 -43.15 -7.39 43.18
C VAL A 252 -43.77 -8.63 42.53
N THR A 253 -44.35 -8.48 41.33
CA THR A 253 -44.97 -9.57 40.57
C THR A 253 -44.24 -9.81 39.25
N ILE A 254 -44.32 -11.03 38.71
CA ILE A 254 -43.80 -11.33 37.37
C ILE A 254 -44.77 -10.74 36.35
N ALA A 255 -44.31 -9.74 35.60
CA ALA A 255 -45.11 -9.04 34.58
C ALA A 255 -45.05 -9.76 33.22
N ASN A 256 -43.95 -10.42 32.90
CA ASN A 256 -43.80 -11.24 31.70
C ASN A 256 -42.72 -12.33 31.92
N SER A 257 -42.82 -13.47 31.24
CA SER A 257 -41.83 -14.56 31.34
C SER A 257 -41.64 -15.24 29.99
N ARG A 258 -40.37 -15.47 29.61
CA ARG A 258 -40.01 -16.25 28.41
C ARG A 258 -39.03 -17.35 28.74
N LYS A 259 -39.22 -18.53 28.17
CA LYS A 259 -38.20 -19.59 28.16
C LYS A 259 -37.03 -19.13 27.29
N SER A 260 -35.81 -19.35 27.77
CA SER A 260 -34.56 -18.98 27.10
C SER A 260 -33.48 -20.01 27.48
N ALA A 261 -32.32 -19.93 26.85
CA ALA A 261 -31.11 -20.53 27.42
C ALA A 261 -30.28 -19.44 28.12
N ARG A 262 -29.73 -19.75 29.30
CA ARG A 262 -28.56 -19.08 29.88
C ARG A 262 -27.34 -19.67 29.16
N ARG A 263 -26.51 -18.83 28.55
CA ARG A 263 -25.26 -19.23 27.90
C ARG A 263 -24.10 -19.07 28.88
N SER A 264 -23.56 -20.18 29.37
CA SER A 264 -22.36 -20.27 30.20
C SER A 264 -21.20 -20.85 29.38
N VAL A 265 -19.96 -20.66 29.84
CA VAL A 265 -18.76 -21.22 29.22
C VAL A 265 -17.96 -21.94 30.29
N VAL A 266 -17.72 -23.23 30.12
CA VAL A 266 -16.97 -24.05 31.07
C VAL A 266 -15.66 -24.51 30.44
N ASN A 267 -14.56 -24.32 31.16
CA ASN A 267 -13.24 -24.84 30.80
C ASN A 267 -12.97 -26.12 31.60
N TYR A 268 -12.84 -27.24 30.90
CA TYR A 268 -12.44 -28.52 31.46
C TYR A 268 -10.96 -28.76 31.12
N LYS A 269 -10.09 -28.70 32.13
CA LYS A 269 -8.68 -29.10 31.98
C LYS A 269 -8.61 -30.61 32.03
N ILE A 270 -8.27 -31.25 30.92
CA ILE A 270 -8.20 -32.71 30.78
C ILE A 270 -6.76 -33.16 30.53
N ALA A 271 -6.40 -34.31 31.09
CA ALA A 271 -5.11 -34.95 30.89
C ALA A 271 -5.25 -36.24 30.10
N GLY A 272 -4.28 -36.50 29.23
CA GLY A 272 -4.22 -37.70 28.41
C GLY A 272 -2.80 -38.14 28.09
N LYS A 273 -2.70 -39.36 27.55
CA LYS A 273 -1.44 -39.89 27.02
C LYS A 273 -1.33 -39.60 25.52
N CYS A 274 -0.17 -39.11 25.09
CA CYS A 274 0.20 -39.06 23.67
C CYS A 274 0.38 -40.48 23.12
N VAL A 275 -0.22 -40.77 21.96
CA VAL A 275 -0.13 -42.07 21.26
C VAL A 275 0.43 -41.81 19.86
N GLY A 276 1.73 -41.52 19.80
CA GLY A 276 2.37 -40.96 18.61
C GLY A 276 2.13 -39.46 18.47
N ASP A 277 2.38 -38.91 17.28
CA ASP A 277 2.36 -37.45 17.08
C ASP A 277 0.95 -36.84 16.98
N ASP A 278 -0.01 -37.52 16.36
CA ASP A 278 -1.34 -36.94 16.08
C ASP A 278 -2.49 -37.52 16.93
N SER A 279 -2.30 -38.67 17.59
CA SER A 279 -3.35 -39.33 18.40
C SER A 279 -3.15 -39.14 19.91
N ALA A 280 -4.26 -38.97 20.63
CA ALA A 280 -4.25 -38.79 22.08
C ALA A 280 -5.40 -39.55 22.75
N GLU A 281 -5.16 -40.00 23.99
CA GLU A 281 -6.17 -40.64 24.82
C GLU A 281 -6.31 -39.88 26.14
N PHE A 282 -7.33 -39.01 26.21
CA PHE A 282 -7.74 -38.34 27.43
C PHE A 282 -8.29 -39.37 28.43
N GLY A 283 -7.83 -39.31 29.68
CA GLY A 283 -8.15 -40.29 30.72
C GLY A 283 -8.45 -39.71 32.10
N GLU A 284 -8.26 -38.41 32.32
CA GLU A 284 -8.56 -37.75 33.59
C GLU A 284 -9.04 -36.30 33.34
N VAL A 285 -10.09 -35.85 34.03
CA VAL A 285 -10.43 -34.43 34.15
C VAL A 285 -9.76 -33.89 35.41
N LEU A 286 -8.83 -32.95 35.26
CA LEU A 286 -8.03 -32.37 36.33
C LEU A 286 -8.80 -31.31 37.12
N GLU A 287 -9.51 -30.44 36.40
CA GLU A 287 -10.10 -29.20 36.90
C GLU A 287 -11.27 -28.80 35.98
N SER A 288 -12.31 -28.22 36.56
CA SER A 288 -13.45 -27.65 35.85
C SER A 288 -13.76 -26.27 36.41
N SER A 289 -13.71 -25.23 35.58
CA SER A 289 -14.01 -23.85 36.00
C SER A 289 -14.95 -23.16 35.02
N GLU A 290 -15.90 -22.37 35.54
CA GLU A 290 -16.71 -21.48 34.71
C GLU A 290 -15.88 -20.26 34.33
N VAL A 291 -15.88 -19.92 33.04
CA VAL A 291 -15.27 -18.71 32.51
C VAL A 291 -16.30 -17.57 32.64
N PRO A 292 -15.94 -16.41 33.23
CA PRO A 292 -16.87 -15.28 33.40
C PRO A 292 -17.11 -14.50 32.10
N CYS A 293 -17.34 -15.19 30.98
CA CYS A 293 -17.69 -14.60 29.68
C CYS A 293 -18.70 -15.50 28.96
N ARG A 294 -19.61 -14.90 28.20
CA ARG A 294 -20.60 -15.57 27.33
C ARG A 294 -19.95 -16.24 26.12
N TRP A 295 -18.79 -15.74 25.68
CA TRP A 295 -18.02 -16.25 24.54
C TRP A 295 -16.78 -17.02 25.01
N ILE A 296 -16.27 -17.91 24.16
CA ILE A 296 -15.00 -18.60 24.44
C ILE A 296 -13.87 -17.57 24.26
N PRO A 297 -12.99 -17.36 25.26
CA PRO A 297 -11.95 -16.33 25.20
C PRO A 297 -10.70 -16.78 24.41
N VAL A 298 -10.90 -17.42 23.26
CA VAL A 298 -9.85 -17.85 22.32
C VAL A 298 -10.22 -17.31 20.95
N PHE A 299 -9.40 -16.41 20.41
CA PHE A 299 -9.75 -15.60 19.25
C PHE A 299 -8.92 -16.03 18.04
N PRO A 300 -9.55 -16.47 16.93
CA PRO A 300 -8.85 -16.76 15.69
C PRO A 300 -8.39 -15.47 15.01
N VAL A 301 -7.23 -15.54 14.34
CA VAL A 301 -6.78 -14.55 13.36
C VAL A 301 -6.51 -15.31 12.07
N TYR A 302 -7.40 -15.19 11.10
CA TYR A 302 -7.31 -15.88 9.82
C TYR A 302 -6.43 -15.11 8.82
N GLY A 303 -5.73 -15.85 7.95
CA GLY A 303 -4.98 -15.29 6.83
C GLY A 303 -5.85 -15.13 5.58
N ASN A 304 -5.34 -15.59 4.44
CA ASN A 304 -6.16 -15.80 3.24
C ASN A 304 -7.04 -17.04 3.43
N GLU A 305 -8.34 -16.88 3.17
CA GLU A 305 -9.35 -17.92 3.32
C GLU A 305 -10.10 -18.11 1.99
N ILE A 306 -10.21 -19.35 1.53
CA ILE A 306 -10.86 -19.72 0.27
C ILE A 306 -11.72 -20.95 0.53
N ASP A 307 -13.04 -20.85 0.36
CA ASP A 307 -13.92 -22.01 0.35
C ASP A 307 -13.90 -22.68 -1.04
N ILE A 308 -13.73 -24.00 -1.07
CA ILE A 308 -13.78 -24.84 -2.26
C ILE A 308 -14.73 -26.01 -1.96
N GLU A 309 -15.94 -25.95 -2.53
CA GLU A 309 -16.98 -26.99 -2.38
C GLU A 309 -17.39 -27.29 -0.91
N GLY A 310 -17.32 -26.29 -0.02
CA GLY A 310 -17.56 -26.44 1.42
C GLY A 310 -16.31 -26.85 2.22
N LYS A 311 -15.14 -26.88 1.58
CA LYS A 311 -13.84 -27.11 2.21
C LYS A 311 -13.02 -25.82 2.26
N VAL A 312 -13.00 -25.22 3.43
CA VAL A 312 -12.21 -24.01 3.73
C VAL A 312 -10.70 -24.29 3.70
N VAL A 313 -9.99 -23.69 2.75
CA VAL A 313 -8.52 -23.69 2.66
C VAL A 313 -7.97 -22.38 3.21
N ARG A 314 -7.14 -22.46 4.25
CA ARG A 314 -6.51 -21.30 4.92
C ARG A 314 -5.02 -21.23 4.61
N SER A 315 -4.51 -20.05 4.24
CA SER A 315 -3.12 -19.86 3.79
C SER A 315 -2.50 -18.53 4.21
N GLY A 316 -1.17 -18.53 4.41
CA GLY A 316 -0.37 -17.33 4.62
C GLY A 316 0.24 -16.82 3.31
N VAL A 317 0.86 -15.63 3.36
CA VAL A 317 1.47 -14.95 2.19
C VAL A 317 2.58 -15.79 1.54
N ILE A 318 3.17 -16.70 2.30
CA ILE A 318 4.22 -17.63 1.89
C ILE A 318 3.73 -18.59 0.78
N ARG A 319 2.47 -19.05 0.83
CA ARG A 319 2.06 -20.26 0.10
C ARG A 319 2.09 -20.09 -1.42
N GLY A 320 1.67 -18.92 -1.93
CA GLY A 320 1.76 -18.59 -3.36
C GLY A 320 3.20 -18.35 -3.85
N ALA A 321 4.08 -17.88 -2.97
CA ALA A 321 5.44 -17.48 -3.31
C ALA A 321 6.48 -18.62 -3.23
N LYS A 322 6.08 -19.83 -2.81
CA LYS A 322 6.97 -21.01 -2.69
C LYS A 322 7.63 -21.40 -4.00
N ASP A 323 6.85 -21.60 -5.06
CA ASP A 323 7.38 -22.11 -6.32
C ASP A 323 8.22 -21.08 -7.09
N PRO A 324 7.86 -19.78 -7.12
CA PRO A 324 8.78 -18.70 -7.49
C PRO A 324 10.08 -18.69 -6.69
N SER A 325 10.03 -18.93 -5.37
CA SER A 325 11.23 -19.01 -4.52
C SER A 325 12.10 -20.23 -4.84
N ARG A 326 11.49 -21.40 -5.10
CA ARG A 326 12.21 -22.59 -5.60
C ARG A 326 12.88 -22.31 -6.94
N MET A 327 12.17 -21.68 -7.88
CA MET A 327 12.72 -21.29 -9.18
C MET A 327 13.92 -20.35 -9.00
N TYR A 328 13.82 -19.37 -8.11
CA TYR A 328 14.92 -18.46 -7.79
C TYR A 328 16.16 -19.21 -7.30
N ASP A 329 16.01 -20.11 -6.32
CA ASP A 329 17.10 -20.93 -5.78
C ASP A 329 17.71 -21.87 -6.82
N TYR A 330 16.88 -22.50 -7.66
CA TYR A 330 17.33 -23.33 -8.77
C TYR A 330 18.18 -22.55 -9.77
N TRP A 331 17.73 -21.38 -10.22
CA TRP A 331 18.46 -20.56 -11.20
C TRP A 331 19.74 -19.97 -10.62
N MET A 332 19.70 -19.45 -9.38
CA MET A 332 20.88 -18.89 -8.71
C MET A 332 21.92 -19.96 -8.37
N THR A 333 21.48 -21.17 -7.97
CA THR A 333 22.38 -22.31 -7.76
C THR A 333 23.00 -22.77 -9.06
N ALA A 334 22.22 -22.93 -10.14
CA ALA A 334 22.74 -23.32 -11.45
C ALA A 334 23.75 -22.29 -12.01
N ALA A 335 23.45 -20.99 -11.91
CA ALA A 335 24.37 -19.93 -12.32
C ALA A 335 25.67 -19.93 -11.50
N THR A 336 25.58 -20.22 -10.19
CA THR A 336 26.75 -20.31 -9.29
C THR A 336 27.56 -21.58 -9.56
N GLU A 337 26.91 -22.71 -9.82
CA GLU A 337 27.52 -23.98 -10.21
C GLU A 337 28.30 -23.83 -11.52
N GLU A 338 27.65 -23.28 -12.55
CA GLU A 338 28.27 -23.03 -13.86
C GLU A 338 29.43 -22.02 -13.74
N TYR A 339 29.31 -21.00 -12.88
CA TYR A 339 30.40 -20.06 -12.63
C TYR A 339 31.58 -20.71 -11.90
N ALA A 340 31.32 -21.54 -10.89
CA ALA A 340 32.33 -22.23 -10.09
C ALA A 340 33.11 -23.30 -10.89
N MET A 341 32.46 -23.96 -11.86
CA MET A 341 33.12 -24.94 -12.74
C MET A 341 34.07 -24.32 -13.77
N ARG A 342 34.05 -22.99 -13.98
CA ARG A 342 34.86 -22.33 -15.01
C ARG A 342 36.34 -22.23 -14.62
N THR A 343 37.19 -22.81 -15.47
CA THR A 343 38.65 -22.58 -15.40
C THR A 343 38.97 -21.12 -15.66
N LYS A 344 39.79 -20.49 -14.79
CA LYS A 344 40.34 -19.15 -15.00
C LYS A 344 41.10 -19.10 -16.35
N SER A 345 40.69 -18.24 -17.29
CA SER A 345 41.16 -18.21 -18.69
C SER A 345 42.62 -18.66 -18.89
N PRO A 346 42.84 -19.91 -19.35
CA PRO A 346 44.17 -20.42 -19.64
C PRO A 346 44.70 -19.85 -20.96
N TRP A 347 46.03 -19.88 -21.09
CA TRP A 347 46.68 -19.78 -22.39
C TRP A 347 46.78 -21.19 -22.98
N ILE A 348 46.23 -21.38 -24.17
CA ILE A 348 46.29 -22.65 -24.90
C ILE A 348 47.29 -22.49 -26.05
N GLY A 349 48.20 -23.46 -26.16
CA GLY A 349 49.21 -23.54 -27.21
C GLY A 349 49.61 -25.00 -27.43
N ALA A 350 50.26 -25.28 -28.56
CA ALA A 350 50.77 -26.60 -28.88
C ALA A 350 51.97 -26.98 -27.98
N GLU A 351 52.18 -28.29 -27.80
CA GLU A 351 53.26 -28.83 -26.98
C GLU A 351 54.63 -28.28 -27.41
N GLY A 352 55.43 -27.82 -26.44
CA GLY A 352 56.73 -27.19 -26.68
C GLY A 352 56.71 -25.72 -27.14
N GLN A 353 55.56 -25.07 -27.35
CA GLN A 353 55.53 -23.62 -27.68
C GLN A 353 55.97 -22.71 -26.51
N PHE A 354 55.77 -23.16 -25.27
CA PHE A 354 56.10 -22.42 -24.03
C PHE A 354 57.51 -22.71 -23.47
N GLU A 355 58.20 -23.72 -24.03
CA GLU A 355 59.46 -24.29 -23.53
C GLU A 355 60.50 -23.21 -23.21
N GLY A 356 60.90 -23.11 -21.94
CA GLY A 356 61.90 -22.14 -21.45
C GLY A 356 61.37 -20.72 -21.19
N LYS A 357 60.05 -20.49 -21.32
CA LYS A 357 59.36 -19.26 -20.92
C LYS A 357 58.18 -19.51 -19.96
N GLU A 358 58.03 -20.73 -19.47
CA GLU A 358 56.96 -21.18 -18.56
C GLU A 358 56.77 -20.28 -17.33
N ALA A 359 57.86 -19.73 -16.76
CA ALA A 359 57.79 -18.81 -15.61
C ALA A 359 57.15 -17.46 -15.95
N GLN A 360 57.24 -17.00 -17.20
CA GLN A 360 56.57 -15.79 -17.71
C GLN A 360 55.11 -16.08 -18.04
N TRP A 361 54.83 -17.17 -18.77
CA TRP A 361 53.48 -17.56 -19.17
C TRP A 361 52.58 -17.95 -17.98
N SER A 362 53.12 -18.64 -16.96
CA SER A 362 52.38 -18.93 -15.72
C SER A 362 52.09 -17.69 -14.87
N GLN A 363 52.94 -16.64 -14.95
CA GLN A 363 52.70 -15.36 -14.31
C GLN A 363 51.84 -14.40 -15.15
N ALA A 364 51.55 -14.71 -16.43
CA ALA A 364 50.78 -13.84 -17.33
C ALA A 364 49.29 -13.67 -16.95
N ASN A 365 48.82 -14.39 -15.92
CA ASN A 365 47.51 -14.20 -15.27
C ASN A 365 47.61 -13.53 -13.88
N ARG A 366 48.82 -13.08 -13.46
CA ARG A 366 49.10 -12.46 -12.15
C ARG A 366 49.90 -11.16 -12.23
N ARG A 367 50.61 -10.93 -13.34
CA ARG A 367 51.42 -9.75 -13.62
C ARG A 367 51.20 -9.30 -15.06
N SER A 368 51.14 -7.98 -15.26
CA SER A 368 51.17 -7.40 -16.59
C SER A 368 52.59 -7.45 -17.14
N PHE A 369 52.76 -7.97 -18.35
CA PHE A 369 54.00 -7.96 -19.11
C PHE A 369 53.79 -7.11 -20.37
N ALA A 370 54.76 -6.25 -20.71
CA ALA A 370 54.67 -5.37 -21.88
C ALA A 370 54.60 -6.15 -23.22
N TYR A 371 55.09 -7.39 -23.24
CA TYR A 371 54.97 -8.33 -24.35
C TYR A 371 55.10 -9.77 -23.82
N LEU A 372 54.60 -10.74 -24.60
CA LEU A 372 54.70 -12.17 -24.32
C LEU A 372 55.27 -12.87 -25.56
N GLU A 373 56.32 -13.67 -25.38
CA GLU A 373 57.02 -14.34 -26.46
C GLU A 373 56.79 -15.86 -26.43
N TYR A 374 56.46 -16.44 -27.58
CA TYR A 374 56.31 -17.88 -27.77
C TYR A 374 57.31 -18.42 -28.79
N LYS A 375 57.56 -19.73 -28.80
CA LYS A 375 58.32 -20.40 -29.87
C LYS A 375 57.35 -20.87 -30.96
N PRO A 376 57.46 -20.40 -32.22
CA PRO A 376 56.72 -21.01 -33.32
C PRO A 376 57.20 -22.46 -33.51
N ARG A 377 56.25 -23.39 -33.57
CA ARG A 377 56.49 -24.84 -33.76
C ARG A 377 55.65 -25.35 -34.92
N THR A 378 56.21 -26.27 -35.68
CA THR A 378 55.51 -26.98 -36.76
C THR A 378 55.12 -28.36 -36.25
N VAL A 379 53.84 -28.71 -36.33
CA VAL A 379 53.29 -30.02 -35.91
C VAL A 379 52.66 -30.67 -37.14
N GLY A 380 53.06 -31.91 -37.45
CA GLY A 380 52.57 -32.62 -38.65
C GLY A 380 52.89 -31.96 -39.99
N GLY A 381 53.84 -31.03 -40.04
CA GLY A 381 54.19 -30.26 -41.24
C GLY A 381 53.43 -28.94 -41.42
N GLN A 382 52.44 -28.63 -40.57
CA GLN A 382 51.77 -27.33 -40.54
C GLN A 382 52.27 -26.49 -39.36
N LEU A 383 52.35 -25.16 -39.55
CA LEU A 383 52.71 -24.22 -38.50
C LEU A 383 51.58 -24.19 -37.46
N ALA A 384 51.88 -24.52 -36.20
CA ALA A 384 50.90 -24.47 -35.13
C ALA A 384 50.49 -23.00 -34.87
N PRO A 385 49.20 -22.73 -34.57
CA PRO A 385 48.73 -21.38 -34.29
C PRO A 385 49.48 -20.77 -33.08
N PRO A 386 49.59 -19.43 -33.00
CA PRO A 386 50.16 -18.78 -31.83
C PRO A 386 49.35 -19.12 -30.56
N PRO A 387 49.95 -19.14 -29.37
CA PRO A 387 49.20 -19.33 -28.14
C PRO A 387 48.10 -18.28 -27.98
N MET A 388 46.86 -18.74 -27.78
CA MET A 388 45.69 -17.88 -27.61
C MET A 388 45.16 -18.01 -26.19
N ARG A 389 44.62 -16.93 -25.63
CA ARG A 389 43.66 -17.06 -24.52
C ARG A 389 42.39 -17.67 -25.10
N GLN A 390 41.80 -18.66 -24.42
CA GLN A 390 40.36 -18.78 -24.55
C GLN A 390 39.72 -17.59 -23.83
N PRO A 391 38.72 -16.92 -24.45
CA PRO A 391 37.92 -15.94 -23.74
C PRO A 391 37.26 -16.63 -22.54
N MET A 392 36.95 -15.86 -21.49
CA MET A 392 36.02 -16.32 -20.48
C MET A 392 34.71 -16.66 -21.20
N ALA A 393 34.05 -17.78 -20.88
CA ALA A 393 32.64 -17.90 -21.20
C ALA A 393 31.88 -16.80 -20.44
N ASP A 394 30.96 -16.10 -21.10
CA ASP A 394 30.15 -15.08 -20.45
C ASP A 394 29.26 -15.69 -19.36
N VAL A 395 28.96 -14.93 -18.31
CA VAL A 395 28.06 -15.37 -17.21
C VAL A 395 26.69 -15.76 -17.81
N PRO A 396 26.00 -16.83 -17.35
CA PRO A 396 24.77 -17.28 -18.00
C PRO A 396 23.61 -16.28 -17.78
N VAL A 397 23.53 -15.28 -18.66
CA VAL A 397 22.53 -14.20 -18.60
C VAL A 397 21.11 -14.75 -18.59
N GLY A 398 20.85 -15.85 -19.28
CA GLY A 398 19.55 -16.55 -19.24
C GLY A 398 19.16 -17.02 -17.83
N ALA A 399 20.08 -17.59 -17.06
CA ALA A 399 19.79 -18.01 -15.69
C ALA A 399 19.57 -16.80 -14.76
N ILE A 400 20.34 -15.71 -14.94
CA ILE A 400 20.19 -14.49 -14.15
C ILE A 400 18.89 -13.75 -14.48
N THR A 401 18.48 -13.69 -15.75
CA THR A 401 17.20 -13.08 -16.15
C THR A 401 16.00 -13.90 -15.69
N MET A 402 16.08 -15.24 -15.75
CA MET A 402 15.04 -16.09 -15.14
C MET A 402 14.99 -15.98 -13.61
N ALA A 403 16.12 -15.76 -12.94
CA ALA A 403 16.16 -15.45 -11.50
C ALA A 403 15.59 -14.04 -11.20
N ALA A 404 15.76 -13.07 -12.10
CA ALA A 404 15.10 -11.77 -11.97
C ALA A 404 13.57 -11.92 -12.08
N HIS A 405 13.07 -12.58 -13.12
CA HIS A 405 11.64 -12.88 -13.27
C HIS A 405 11.06 -13.62 -12.07
N ALA A 406 11.71 -14.70 -11.61
CA ALA A 406 11.28 -15.41 -10.40
C ALA A 406 11.26 -14.52 -9.14
N SER A 407 12.11 -13.48 -9.08
CA SER A 407 12.07 -12.51 -7.99
C SER A 407 10.91 -11.52 -8.07
N ASP A 408 10.39 -11.23 -9.26
CA ASP A 408 9.23 -10.37 -9.47
C ASP A 408 7.92 -11.18 -9.35
N ASP A 409 7.93 -12.46 -9.74
CA ASP A 409 6.85 -13.42 -9.46
C ASP A 409 6.61 -13.57 -7.95
N ILE A 410 7.68 -13.55 -7.11
CA ILE A 410 7.55 -13.48 -5.64
C ILE A 410 6.80 -12.20 -5.24
N LYS A 411 7.23 -11.01 -5.69
CA LYS A 411 6.58 -9.73 -5.34
C LYS A 411 5.10 -9.71 -5.73
N ALA A 412 4.79 -10.21 -6.94
CA ALA A 412 3.44 -10.27 -7.47
C ALA A 412 2.55 -11.23 -6.68
N THR A 413 3.06 -12.40 -6.29
CA THR A 413 2.31 -13.38 -5.48
C THR A 413 2.17 -12.99 -4.01
N THR A 414 3.08 -12.19 -3.45
CA THR A 414 2.93 -11.61 -2.09
C THR A 414 2.17 -10.28 -2.05
N GLY A 415 1.83 -9.70 -3.21
CA GLY A 415 1.18 -8.40 -3.32
C GLY A 415 2.05 -7.22 -2.85
N MET A 416 3.37 -7.39 -2.79
CA MET A 416 4.31 -6.42 -2.21
C MET A 416 5.38 -5.99 -3.21
N PHE A 417 5.19 -4.79 -3.76
CA PHE A 417 6.09 -4.18 -4.75
C PHE A 417 7.19 -3.33 -4.11
N ASP A 418 8.21 -2.96 -4.89
CA ASP A 418 9.45 -2.36 -4.40
C ASP A 418 9.28 -1.04 -3.60
N ALA A 419 8.21 -0.27 -3.87
CA ALA A 419 7.88 0.94 -3.10
C ALA A 419 7.44 0.62 -1.65
N ALA A 420 6.74 -0.50 -1.42
CA ALA A 420 6.39 -0.97 -0.09
C ALA A 420 7.61 -1.52 0.67
N LEU A 421 8.56 -2.11 -0.07
CA LEU A 421 9.86 -2.57 0.46
C LEU A 421 10.86 -1.43 0.74
N GLY A 422 10.46 -0.15 0.57
CA GLY A 422 11.29 1.01 0.83
C GLY A 422 12.41 1.25 -0.18
N ALA A 423 12.40 0.57 -1.34
CA ALA A 423 13.29 0.92 -2.44
C ALA A 423 12.85 2.24 -3.09
N ARG A 424 13.80 3.02 -3.62
CA ARG A 424 13.51 4.28 -4.31
C ARG A 424 12.74 4.00 -5.61
N GLY A 425 11.43 4.14 -5.56
CA GLY A 425 10.56 4.22 -6.73
C GLY A 425 10.73 5.53 -7.51
N PRO A 426 9.96 5.73 -8.60
CA PRO A 426 10.02 6.94 -9.42
C PRO A 426 9.32 8.17 -8.79
N ALA A 427 9.07 8.16 -7.48
CA ALA A 427 8.42 9.26 -6.76
C ALA A 427 9.31 10.51 -6.75
N THR A 428 8.72 11.65 -7.10
CA THR A 428 9.41 12.95 -7.18
C THR A 428 9.14 13.88 -5.99
N SER A 429 8.26 13.47 -5.05
CA SER A 429 7.91 14.22 -3.84
C SER A 429 7.68 13.27 -2.66
N GLY A 430 7.99 13.71 -1.44
CA GLY A 430 7.76 12.93 -0.22
C GLY A 430 6.29 12.59 0.02
N ILE A 431 5.35 13.43 -0.44
CA ILE A 431 3.91 13.13 -0.40
C ILE A 431 3.57 11.94 -1.32
N GLN A 432 4.16 11.90 -2.52
CA GLN A 432 4.01 10.78 -3.44
C GLN A 432 4.66 9.49 -2.88
N GLU A 433 5.77 9.60 -2.16
CA GLU A 433 6.40 8.46 -1.50
C GLU A 433 5.56 7.92 -0.32
N ARG A 434 4.97 8.81 0.50
CA ARG A 434 4.02 8.47 1.57
C ARG A 434 2.78 7.77 1.00
N GLU A 435 2.21 8.31 -0.09
CA GLU A 435 1.04 7.72 -0.74
C GLU A 435 1.34 6.40 -1.46
N GLN A 436 2.49 6.25 -2.14
CA GLN A 436 2.90 4.97 -2.73
C GLN A 436 3.12 3.88 -1.67
N LYS A 437 3.67 4.24 -0.49
CA LYS A 437 3.76 3.33 0.66
C LYS A 437 2.38 2.97 1.20
N ARG A 438 1.46 3.94 1.34
CA ARG A 438 0.08 3.71 1.76
C ARG A 438 -0.65 2.75 0.82
N GLN A 439 -0.57 2.98 -0.49
CA GLN A 439 -1.13 2.10 -1.53
C GLN A 439 -0.51 0.70 -1.52
N GLY A 440 0.81 0.60 -1.29
CA GLY A 440 1.49 -0.69 -1.11
C GLY A 440 0.98 -1.50 0.11
N GLY A 441 0.58 -0.82 1.19
CA GLY A 441 -0.02 -1.44 2.37
C GLY A 441 -1.43 -2.03 2.13
N VAL A 442 -2.20 -1.47 1.19
CA VAL A 442 -3.61 -1.89 0.94
C VAL A 442 -3.70 -3.36 0.54
N ALA A 443 -2.76 -3.86 -0.27
CA ALA A 443 -2.80 -5.23 -0.80
C ALA A 443 -2.84 -6.32 0.30
N ASN A 444 -2.16 -6.08 1.42
CA ASN A 444 -2.09 -7.01 2.56
C ASN A 444 -2.92 -6.55 3.77
N PHE A 445 -3.77 -5.51 3.62
CA PHE A 445 -4.59 -4.96 4.70
C PHE A 445 -5.56 -5.99 5.31
N HIS A 446 -5.95 -7.04 4.56
CA HIS A 446 -6.82 -8.11 5.05
C HIS A 446 -6.27 -8.83 6.31
N TYR A 447 -4.95 -8.99 6.46
CA TYR A 447 -4.36 -9.54 7.70
C TYR A 447 -4.56 -8.60 8.89
N THR A 448 -4.44 -7.29 8.66
CA THR A 448 -4.67 -6.23 9.66
C THR A 448 -6.15 -6.19 10.05
N ASP A 449 -7.06 -6.26 9.09
CA ASP A 449 -8.51 -6.24 9.34
C ASP A 449 -8.99 -7.50 10.07
N ASN A 450 -8.51 -8.69 9.69
CA ASN A 450 -8.82 -9.93 10.41
C ASN A 450 -8.33 -9.89 11.87
N LEU A 451 -7.17 -9.27 12.14
CA LEU A 451 -6.73 -9.00 13.52
C LEU A 451 -7.65 -7.99 14.23
N ASN A 452 -8.08 -6.92 13.56
CA ASN A 452 -9.00 -5.94 14.14
C ASN A 452 -10.33 -6.59 14.55
N ARG A 453 -10.88 -7.49 13.72
CA ARG A 453 -12.09 -8.28 14.04
C ARG A 453 -11.89 -9.17 15.27
N ALA A 454 -10.75 -9.86 15.37
CA ALA A 454 -10.42 -10.67 16.54
C ALA A 454 -10.25 -9.83 17.82
N VAL A 455 -9.64 -8.65 17.72
CA VAL A 455 -9.47 -7.70 18.85
C VAL A 455 -10.81 -7.07 19.25
N LEU A 456 -11.72 -6.84 18.30
CA LEU A 456 -13.10 -6.39 18.58
C LEU A 456 -13.85 -7.43 19.42
N GLN A 457 -13.78 -8.70 19.02
CA GLN A 457 -14.43 -9.79 19.75
C GLN A 457 -13.77 -10.07 21.11
N ALA A 458 -12.45 -9.81 21.24
CA ALA A 458 -11.78 -9.78 22.53
C ALA A 458 -12.29 -8.63 23.43
N GLY A 459 -12.49 -7.43 22.86
CA GLY A 459 -13.10 -6.29 23.55
C GLY A 459 -14.51 -6.57 24.05
N ARG A 460 -15.36 -7.22 23.24
CA ARG A 460 -16.71 -7.67 23.64
C ARG A 460 -16.68 -8.65 24.81
N CYS A 461 -15.77 -9.62 24.79
CA CYS A 461 -15.61 -10.56 25.90
C CYS A 461 -15.06 -9.86 27.16
N LEU A 462 -14.15 -8.87 27.04
CA LEU A 462 -13.72 -8.04 28.17
C LEU A 462 -14.87 -7.21 28.76
N LEU A 463 -15.75 -6.63 27.94
CA LEU A 463 -16.90 -5.87 28.41
C LEU A 463 -17.94 -6.72 29.16
N ASP A 464 -18.04 -8.02 28.85
CA ASP A 464 -18.88 -8.99 29.57
C ASP A 464 -18.15 -9.61 30.79
N MET A 465 -16.82 -9.69 30.77
CA MET A 465 -16.00 -10.11 31.92
C MET A 465 -15.92 -9.05 33.02
N ILE A 466 -15.78 -7.76 32.68
CA ILE A 466 -15.55 -6.69 33.67
C ILE A 466 -16.65 -6.63 34.74
N PRO A 467 -17.96 -6.63 34.42
CA PRO A 467 -19.03 -6.65 35.42
C PRO A 467 -19.02 -7.85 36.37
N ARG A 468 -18.41 -8.97 35.96
CA ARG A 468 -18.37 -10.24 36.71
C ARG A 468 -17.07 -10.43 37.50
N LEU A 469 -15.99 -9.76 37.10
CA LEU A 469 -14.67 -9.79 37.76
C LEU A 469 -14.41 -8.59 38.67
N PHE A 470 -15.12 -7.48 38.44
CA PHE A 470 -15.05 -6.23 39.20
C PHE A 470 -16.41 -5.91 39.84
N ASP A 471 -16.87 -6.83 40.69
CA ASP A 471 -18.10 -6.78 41.49
C ASP A 471 -17.92 -6.01 42.81
N THR A 472 -16.75 -6.14 43.45
CA THR A 472 -16.42 -5.49 44.73
C THR A 472 -16.13 -3.99 44.59
N GLU A 473 -16.33 -3.22 45.68
CA GLU A 473 -15.79 -1.85 45.79
C GLU A 473 -14.27 -1.92 45.85
N ARG A 474 -13.59 -1.39 44.82
CA ARG A 474 -12.12 -1.31 44.77
C ARG A 474 -11.65 -0.11 43.94
N VAL A 475 -10.40 0.28 44.12
CA VAL A 475 -9.76 1.31 43.28
C VAL A 475 -8.99 0.63 42.17
N ALA A 476 -9.52 0.68 40.94
CA ALA A 476 -8.84 0.15 39.78
C ALA A 476 -7.85 1.17 39.20
N ARG A 477 -6.81 0.64 38.54
CA ARG A 477 -5.91 1.43 37.70
C ARG A 477 -6.50 1.50 36.30
N ILE A 478 -6.45 2.68 35.72
CA ILE A 478 -6.89 2.97 34.36
C ILE A 478 -5.78 3.70 33.61
N MET A 479 -5.77 3.56 32.29
CA MET A 479 -4.80 4.21 31.41
C MET A 479 -5.53 5.19 30.47
N GLY A 480 -5.01 6.42 30.37
CA GLY A 480 -5.58 7.49 29.55
C GLY A 480 -5.47 7.26 28.04
N GLU A 481 -5.66 8.33 27.25
CA GLU A 481 -5.27 8.35 25.82
C GLU A 481 -3.75 8.60 25.68
N ASP A 482 -3.16 9.33 26.64
CA ASP A 482 -1.74 9.73 26.67
C ASP A 482 -0.80 8.74 27.39
N ASP A 483 -1.15 7.45 27.42
CA ASP A 483 -0.47 6.36 28.17
C ASP A 483 -0.32 6.60 29.70
N THR A 484 -0.88 7.69 30.25
CA THR A 484 -0.82 8.02 31.68
C THR A 484 -1.66 7.08 32.51
N ILE A 485 -1.08 6.52 33.59
CA ILE A 485 -1.78 5.63 34.52
C ILE A 485 -2.37 6.47 35.65
N THR A 486 -3.70 6.45 35.76
CA THR A 486 -4.46 7.08 36.85
C THR A 486 -5.28 6.02 37.61
N SER A 487 -5.94 6.40 38.70
CA SER A 487 -6.71 5.46 39.53
C SER A 487 -8.14 5.94 39.72
N ALA A 488 -9.10 5.09 39.37
CA ALA A 488 -10.53 5.36 39.49
C ALA A 488 -11.15 4.49 40.60
N PRO A 489 -11.97 5.05 41.51
CA PRO A 489 -12.83 4.25 42.36
C PRO A 489 -13.93 3.60 41.50
N ILE A 490 -14.22 2.32 41.78
CA ILE A 490 -15.23 1.50 41.10
C ILE A 490 -16.18 0.92 42.14
N ASN A 491 -17.47 0.86 41.80
CA ASN A 491 -18.56 0.41 42.66
C ASN A 491 -18.60 1.11 44.04
N LYS A 492 -18.00 2.32 44.16
CA LYS A 492 -17.93 3.05 45.43
C LYS A 492 -19.30 3.65 45.75
N ARG A 493 -19.89 3.22 46.86
CA ARG A 493 -21.18 3.73 47.31
C ARG A 493 -21.04 5.19 47.80
N LEU A 494 -21.96 6.05 47.36
CA LEU A 494 -22.05 7.44 47.82
C LEU A 494 -22.85 7.54 49.11
N GLU A 495 -22.34 8.29 50.09
CA GLU A 495 -23.05 8.58 51.36
C GLU A 495 -24.18 9.59 51.19
N GLN A 496 -24.10 10.43 50.15
CA GLN A 496 -25.15 11.35 49.71
C GLN A 496 -25.33 11.15 48.20
N PRO A 497 -26.52 10.80 47.69
CA PRO A 497 -26.71 10.54 46.28
C PRO A 497 -26.66 11.85 45.49
N GLU A 498 -25.67 11.98 44.60
CA GLU A 498 -25.59 13.11 43.68
C GLU A 498 -26.67 12.98 42.60
N MET A 499 -27.25 14.10 42.17
CA MET A 499 -28.20 14.13 41.08
C MET A 499 -27.44 14.39 39.78
N ASP A 500 -27.50 13.45 38.85
CA ASP A 500 -26.79 13.58 37.57
C ASP A 500 -27.48 14.65 36.70
N GLU A 501 -26.79 15.75 36.44
CA GLU A 501 -27.33 16.94 35.76
C GLU A 501 -27.87 16.65 34.34
N LYS A 502 -27.41 15.57 33.69
CA LYS A 502 -27.79 15.23 32.31
C LYS A 502 -28.90 14.18 32.22
N THR A 503 -29.08 13.36 33.25
CA THR A 503 -30.08 12.26 33.24
C THR A 503 -31.16 12.35 34.33
N GLY A 504 -31.01 13.24 35.32
CA GLY A 504 -31.99 13.43 36.39
C GLY A 504 -32.14 12.23 37.34
N LYS A 505 -31.29 11.22 37.20
CA LYS A 505 -31.22 10.06 38.11
C LYS A 505 -30.31 10.37 39.30
N LEU A 506 -30.63 9.75 40.45
CA LEU A 506 -29.79 9.78 41.65
C LEU A 506 -28.65 8.77 41.49
N LYS A 507 -27.41 9.25 41.33
CA LYS A 507 -26.19 8.43 41.37
C LYS A 507 -25.94 8.02 42.82
N THR A 508 -26.25 6.76 43.14
CA THR A 508 -26.01 6.15 44.46
C THR A 508 -24.65 5.47 44.58
N THR A 509 -23.98 5.26 43.44
CA THR A 509 -22.70 4.56 43.30
C THR A 509 -21.86 5.30 42.25
N ILE A 510 -20.57 5.53 42.53
CA ILE A 510 -19.60 6.01 41.53
C ILE A 510 -19.12 4.82 40.70
N ASN A 511 -19.20 4.96 39.37
CA ASN A 511 -18.71 3.99 38.38
C ASN A 511 -19.20 2.56 38.66
N ASP A 512 -20.52 2.37 38.59
CA ASP A 512 -21.14 1.05 38.75
C ASP A 512 -20.87 0.18 37.52
N MET A 513 -20.21 -0.97 37.72
CA MET A 513 -19.89 -1.90 36.64
C MET A 513 -21.01 -2.87 36.29
N SER A 514 -22.04 -3.01 37.14
CA SER A 514 -23.17 -3.90 36.90
C SER A 514 -24.26 -3.28 36.00
N VAL A 515 -24.32 -1.95 35.95
CA VAL A 515 -25.34 -1.17 35.23
C VAL A 515 -24.86 -0.73 33.83
N GLY A 516 -25.79 -0.56 32.90
CA GLY A 516 -25.57 -0.02 31.55
C GLY A 516 -25.12 -1.04 30.51
N GLN A 517 -25.51 -0.83 29.25
CA GLN A 517 -25.07 -1.63 28.11
C GLN A 517 -24.03 -0.85 27.30
N TYR A 518 -22.90 -1.48 27.06
CA TYR A 518 -21.74 -0.90 26.38
C TYR A 518 -21.31 -1.86 25.27
N ASP A 519 -21.00 -1.31 24.09
CA ASP A 519 -20.33 -2.04 23.00
C ASP A 519 -18.95 -1.41 22.77
N CYS A 520 -18.13 -2.04 21.93
CA CYS A 520 -16.83 -1.51 21.55
C CYS A 520 -16.67 -1.38 20.04
N THR A 521 -15.76 -0.51 19.63
CA THR A 521 -15.22 -0.48 18.27
C THR A 521 -13.69 -0.52 18.32
N VAL A 522 -13.04 -1.12 17.32
CA VAL A 522 -11.58 -1.09 17.20
C VAL A 522 -11.17 0.08 16.33
N SER A 523 -10.40 0.98 16.93
CA SER A 523 -9.74 2.09 16.25
C SER A 523 -8.36 1.63 15.80
N ALA A 524 -8.25 1.12 14.58
CA ALA A 524 -6.96 0.84 13.94
C ALA A 524 -6.51 2.08 13.17
N GLY A 525 -5.39 2.67 13.59
CA GLY A 525 -4.80 3.85 12.94
C GLY A 525 -3.33 4.02 13.32
N PRO A 526 -2.67 5.05 12.78
CA PRO A 526 -1.31 5.41 13.19
C PRO A 526 -1.29 5.71 14.70
N SER A 527 -0.17 5.42 15.38
CA SER A 527 -0.05 5.69 16.81
C SER A 527 -0.29 7.18 17.12
N TYR A 528 -0.81 7.51 18.30
CA TYR A 528 -1.19 8.88 18.65
C TYR A 528 -0.03 9.90 18.59
N SER A 529 1.23 9.44 18.66
CA SER A 529 2.42 10.22 18.31
C SER A 529 2.47 10.60 16.82
N THR A 530 2.26 9.64 15.91
CA THR A 530 2.24 9.88 14.45
C THR A 530 1.00 10.62 13.99
N LEU A 531 -0.18 10.40 14.60
CA LEU A 531 -1.36 11.23 14.36
C LEU A 531 -1.14 12.67 14.82
N ARG A 532 -0.47 12.90 15.95
CA ARG A 532 -0.06 14.24 16.35
C ARG A 532 0.90 14.85 15.34
N GLN A 533 1.96 14.16 14.94
CA GLN A 533 2.90 14.65 13.92
C GLN A 533 2.23 14.99 12.58
N GLU A 534 1.33 14.13 12.08
CA GLU A 534 0.57 14.39 10.84
C GLU A 534 -0.41 15.56 10.99
N ALA A 535 -1.01 15.72 12.18
CA ALA A 535 -1.80 16.90 12.52
C ALA A 535 -0.94 18.17 12.64
N SER A 536 0.28 18.11 13.19
CA SER A 536 1.23 19.22 13.23
C SER A 536 1.66 19.63 11.82
N GLU A 537 2.02 18.67 10.96
CA GLU A 537 2.34 18.91 9.53
C GLU A 537 1.14 19.56 8.82
N SER A 538 -0.07 19.05 9.05
CA SER A 538 -1.30 19.59 8.48
C SER A 538 -1.56 21.02 8.97
N MET A 539 -1.47 21.28 10.29
CA MET A 539 -1.66 22.62 10.87
C MET A 539 -0.58 23.62 10.46
N VAL A 540 0.66 23.19 10.23
CA VAL A 540 1.71 24.04 9.63
C VAL A 540 1.34 24.40 8.19
N SER A 541 0.94 23.43 7.37
CA SER A 541 0.56 23.71 5.98
C SER A 541 -0.69 24.60 5.89
N PHE A 542 -1.66 24.40 6.78
CA PHE A 542 -2.87 25.21 6.87
C PHE A 542 -2.57 26.62 7.40
N GLY A 543 -1.70 26.76 8.40
CA GLY A 543 -1.21 28.07 8.89
C GLY A 543 -0.37 28.83 7.85
N GLN A 544 0.37 28.13 6.98
CA GLN A 544 1.02 28.74 5.81
C GLN A 544 -0.01 29.21 4.77
N SER A 545 -1.09 28.47 4.55
CA SER A 545 -2.17 28.87 3.64
C SER A 545 -3.02 30.04 4.17
N TRP A 546 -3.20 30.12 5.50
CA TRP A 546 -4.04 31.12 6.16
C TRP A 546 -3.37 31.68 7.43
N PRO A 547 -2.43 32.64 7.30
CA PRO A 547 -1.67 33.18 8.43
C PRO A 547 -2.52 33.73 9.57
N LYS A 548 -3.70 34.31 9.28
CA LYS A 548 -4.65 34.82 10.28
C LYS A 548 -5.19 33.75 11.24
N LEU A 549 -5.10 32.47 10.89
CA LEU A 549 -5.46 31.40 11.82
C LEU A 549 -4.47 31.31 12.99
N MET A 550 -3.20 31.64 12.77
CA MET A 550 -2.19 31.68 13.84
C MET A 550 -2.45 32.79 14.85
N ASP A 551 -3.10 33.88 14.45
CA ASP A 551 -3.53 34.98 15.34
C ASP A 551 -4.71 34.59 16.24
N ILE A 552 -5.48 33.56 15.87
CA ILE A 552 -6.75 33.16 16.52
C ILE A 552 -6.63 31.82 17.27
N ALA A 553 -5.85 30.89 16.75
CA ALA A 553 -5.71 29.51 17.26
C ALA A 553 -4.24 29.03 17.28
N GLY A 554 -3.27 29.95 17.20
CA GLY A 554 -1.85 29.63 17.24
C GLY A 554 -1.40 28.96 18.54
N ASP A 555 -2.14 29.15 19.63
CA ASP A 555 -1.96 28.41 20.88
C ASP A 555 -2.25 26.92 20.68
N LYS A 556 -3.39 26.56 20.06
CA LYS A 556 -3.79 25.18 19.80
C LYS A 556 -2.85 24.51 18.78
N VAL A 557 -2.36 25.27 17.79
CA VAL A 557 -1.33 24.81 16.83
C VAL A 557 0.01 24.54 17.53
N VAL A 558 0.52 25.47 18.33
CA VAL A 558 1.82 25.29 19.03
C VAL A 558 1.73 24.23 20.12
N ARG A 559 0.60 24.09 20.83
CA ARG A 559 0.40 23.01 21.81
C ARG A 559 0.40 21.62 21.17
N ALA A 560 0.09 21.54 19.87
CA ALA A 560 0.19 20.32 19.07
C ALA A 560 1.57 20.12 18.42
N MET A 561 2.56 20.98 18.66
CA MET A 561 3.94 20.81 18.19
C MET A 561 4.81 20.17 19.28
N ASP A 562 5.47 19.06 18.94
CA ASP A 562 6.27 18.26 19.87
C ASP A 562 7.70 18.83 20.02
N TRP A 563 7.82 20.01 20.66
CA TRP A 563 9.12 20.61 21.00
C TRP A 563 9.23 21.03 22.49
N PRO A 564 10.43 21.04 23.09
CA PRO A 564 10.63 21.51 24.45
C PRO A 564 10.15 22.96 24.64
N GLY A 565 9.22 23.19 25.57
CA GLY A 565 8.62 24.50 25.82
C GLY A 565 7.42 24.85 24.93
N ALA A 566 6.91 23.93 24.10
CA ALA A 566 5.69 24.15 23.31
C ALA A 566 4.51 24.60 24.17
N GLU A 567 4.27 23.94 25.31
CA GLU A 567 3.18 24.28 26.22
C GLU A 567 3.35 25.66 26.88
N GLU A 568 4.57 26.04 27.27
CA GLU A 568 4.86 27.40 27.76
C GLU A 568 4.64 28.48 26.70
N ILE A 569 4.88 28.18 25.42
CA ILE A 569 4.69 29.12 24.31
C ILE A 569 3.20 29.21 23.95
N ALA A 570 2.49 28.08 23.90
CA ALA A 570 1.04 28.06 23.74
C ALA A 570 0.33 28.87 24.84
N GLU A 571 0.71 28.68 26.11
CA GLU A 571 0.22 29.49 27.23
C GLU A 571 0.47 31.00 27.08
N ARG A 572 1.57 31.40 26.41
CA ARG A 572 1.88 32.82 26.15
C ARG A 572 1.04 33.37 25.00
N ILE A 573 0.82 32.57 23.95
CA ILE A 573 -0.03 32.94 22.81
C ILE A 573 -1.49 33.07 23.25
N ALA A 574 -2.00 32.12 24.04
CA ALA A 574 -3.35 32.18 24.63
C ALA A 574 -3.58 33.48 25.42
N LYS A 575 -2.58 33.94 26.19
CA LYS A 575 -2.61 35.21 26.94
C LYS A 575 -2.50 36.48 26.07
N THR A 576 -2.28 36.34 24.76
CA THR A 576 -2.31 37.45 23.78
C THR A 576 -3.54 37.44 22.87
N ILE A 577 -4.34 36.37 22.86
CA ILE A 577 -5.60 36.29 22.11
C ILE A 577 -6.69 37.11 22.83
N PRO A 578 -7.54 37.89 22.12
CA PRO A 578 -8.64 38.62 22.75
C PRO A 578 -9.66 37.69 23.47
N PRO A 579 -10.06 37.98 24.72
CA PRO A 579 -10.85 37.06 25.56
C PRO A 579 -12.30 36.80 25.10
N GLU A 580 -12.75 37.45 24.03
CA GLU A 580 -14.03 37.17 23.39
C GLU A 580 -14.00 35.89 22.53
N LEU A 581 -12.82 35.47 22.05
CA LEU A 581 -12.61 34.29 21.19
C LEU A 581 -12.28 33.00 21.96
N LEU A 582 -12.16 33.07 23.30
CA LEU A 582 -11.90 31.91 24.16
C LEU A 582 -13.21 31.19 24.53
N ASP A 583 -13.11 29.86 24.66
CA ASP A 583 -14.18 28.97 25.09
C ASP A 583 -14.74 29.37 26.48
N GLU A 584 -16.05 29.21 26.71
CA GLU A 584 -16.77 29.87 27.83
C GLU A 584 -16.28 29.51 29.25
N ASN A 585 -15.51 28.42 29.40
CA ASN A 585 -15.07 27.88 30.69
C ASN A 585 -13.84 28.60 31.31
N GLU A 586 -13.11 29.43 30.57
CA GLU A 586 -11.85 30.05 31.05
C GLU A 586 -11.94 31.57 31.31
N ARG A 587 -13.14 32.14 31.38
CA ARG A 587 -13.37 33.60 31.56
C ARG A 587 -13.26 34.08 33.02
N GLU A 588 -12.06 34.06 33.60
CA GLU A 588 -11.78 34.87 34.80
C GLU A 588 -11.54 36.35 34.46
N THR A 589 -12.19 37.27 35.19
CA THR A 589 -12.18 38.72 34.89
C THR A 589 -11.21 39.54 35.76
N PRO A 590 -10.30 40.30 35.14
CA PRO A 590 -9.80 41.57 35.69
C PRO A 590 -10.25 42.78 34.84
N GLN A 591 -10.49 43.93 35.49
CA GLN A 591 -10.91 45.18 34.82
C GLN A 591 -9.72 45.97 34.25
N ILE A 592 -9.88 46.57 33.06
CA ILE A 592 -8.85 47.36 32.38
C ILE A 592 -9.02 48.88 32.67
N PRO A 593 -7.98 49.60 33.16
CA PRO A 593 -8.03 51.05 33.37
C PRO A 593 -8.07 51.89 32.07
N PRO A 594 -8.66 53.10 32.10
CA PRO A 594 -8.97 53.87 30.89
C PRO A 594 -7.77 54.50 30.13
N GLU A 595 -6.56 54.53 30.69
CA GLU A 595 -5.39 55.14 30.00
C GLU A 595 -4.95 54.35 28.75
N VAL A 596 -5.20 53.04 28.70
CA VAL A 596 -4.78 52.17 27.58
C VAL A 596 -5.47 52.58 26.26
N MET A 597 -6.69 53.11 26.33
CA MET A 597 -7.48 53.50 25.16
C MET A 597 -6.81 54.63 24.35
N GLN A 598 -6.06 55.52 25.02
CA GLN A 598 -5.39 56.64 24.36
C GLN A 598 -4.08 56.20 23.67
N ILE A 599 -3.38 55.22 24.24
CA ILE A 599 -2.19 54.60 23.63
C ILE A 599 -2.57 53.82 22.37
N MET A 600 -3.71 53.10 22.39
CA MET A 600 -4.20 52.33 21.24
C MET A 600 -4.44 53.21 20.00
N GLN A 601 -4.97 54.43 20.19
CA GLN A 601 -5.21 55.38 19.11
C GLN A 601 -3.90 55.95 18.51
N GLN A 602 -2.84 56.08 19.31
CA GLN A 602 -1.51 56.45 18.82
C GLN A 602 -0.80 55.28 18.11
N ALA A 603 -1.02 54.03 18.57
CA ALA A 603 -0.48 52.83 17.95
C ALA A 603 -1.06 52.60 16.53
N GLN A 604 -2.36 52.80 16.32
CA GLN A 604 -3.00 52.68 14.99
C GLN A 604 -2.32 53.57 13.92
N GLY A 605 -1.92 54.79 14.27
CA GLY A 605 -1.21 55.69 13.34
C GLY A 605 0.20 55.21 12.98
N HIS A 606 0.85 54.42 13.84
CA HIS A 606 2.17 53.84 13.57
C HIS A 606 2.07 52.54 12.76
N ILE A 607 1.03 51.73 13.02
CA ILE A 607 0.72 50.51 12.26
C ILE A 607 0.50 50.86 10.78
N GLN A 608 -0.29 51.89 10.47
CA GLN A 608 -0.51 52.31 9.07
C GLN A 608 0.76 52.77 8.33
N GLN A 609 1.77 53.29 9.04
CA GLN A 609 3.07 53.61 8.44
C GLN A 609 3.94 52.37 8.18
N LEU A 610 3.91 51.39 9.09
CA LEU A 610 4.60 50.10 8.94
C LEU A 610 3.97 49.24 7.84
N GLU A 611 2.64 49.21 7.75
CA GLU A 611 1.87 48.50 6.72
C GLU A 611 2.17 49.02 5.32
N ALA A 612 2.27 50.34 5.14
CA ALA A 612 2.70 50.96 3.89
C ALA A 612 4.17 50.64 3.54
N ALA A 613 5.07 50.60 4.54
CA ALA A 613 6.47 50.24 4.32
C ALA A 613 6.67 48.76 3.97
N LEU A 614 5.84 47.87 4.53
CA LEU A 614 5.82 46.44 4.20
C LEU A 614 5.40 46.21 2.74
N GLN A 615 4.32 46.83 2.27
CA GLN A 615 3.85 46.66 0.88
C GLN A 615 4.88 47.12 -0.17
N ASP A 616 5.65 48.18 0.11
CA ASP A 616 6.71 48.65 -0.80
C ASP A 616 7.94 47.70 -0.78
N ALA A 617 8.24 47.11 0.39
CA ALA A 617 9.28 46.09 0.54
C ALA A 617 8.92 44.76 -0.15
N GLU A 618 7.68 44.27 -0.01
CA GLU A 618 7.15 43.08 -0.70
C GLU A 618 7.26 43.23 -2.22
N GLN A 619 6.87 44.40 -2.74
CA GLN A 619 7.01 44.74 -4.15
C GLN A 619 8.48 44.89 -4.61
N GLY A 620 9.43 45.07 -3.69
CA GLY A 620 10.86 44.98 -3.98
C GLY A 620 11.32 43.52 -4.07
N ILE A 621 10.96 42.71 -3.07
CA ILE A 621 11.34 41.30 -2.95
C ILE A 621 10.83 40.49 -4.15
N GLU A 622 9.55 40.65 -4.55
CA GLU A 622 8.99 39.89 -5.67
C GLU A 622 9.65 40.28 -7.02
N LYS A 623 10.07 41.55 -7.20
CA LYS A 623 10.83 41.98 -8.39
C LYS A 623 12.22 41.34 -8.45
N GLU A 624 12.91 41.19 -7.32
CA GLU A 624 14.19 40.46 -7.27
C GLU A 624 14.00 38.94 -7.39
N ARG A 625 12.90 38.38 -6.87
CA ARG A 625 12.54 36.96 -7.03
C ARG A 625 12.31 36.59 -8.50
N ILE A 626 11.58 37.43 -9.24
CA ILE A 626 11.35 37.26 -10.69
C ILE A 626 12.67 37.37 -11.48
N LYS A 627 13.58 38.28 -11.08
CA LYS A 627 14.94 38.36 -11.66
C LYS A 627 15.77 37.11 -11.36
N ALA A 628 15.75 36.61 -10.12
CA ALA A 628 16.46 35.41 -9.73
C ALA A 628 15.97 34.17 -10.51
N ALA A 629 14.64 33.96 -10.55
CA ALA A 629 14.04 32.85 -11.28
C ALA A 629 14.31 32.93 -12.80
N SER A 630 14.29 34.12 -13.41
CA SER A 630 14.65 34.27 -14.83
C SER A 630 16.14 34.04 -15.08
N ALA A 631 17.03 34.51 -14.21
CA ALA A 631 18.46 34.23 -14.27
C ALA A 631 18.77 32.73 -14.10
N GLU A 632 18.09 32.03 -13.20
CA GLU A 632 18.24 30.58 -13.01
C GLU A 632 17.78 29.79 -14.23
N ASN A 633 16.63 30.13 -14.82
CA ASN A 633 16.15 29.49 -16.06
C ASN A 633 17.14 29.73 -17.22
N VAL A 634 17.69 30.95 -17.35
CA VAL A 634 18.75 31.25 -18.34
C VAL A 634 20.04 30.48 -18.04
N ALA A 635 20.43 30.31 -16.78
CA ALA A 635 21.59 29.51 -16.40
C ALA A 635 21.39 28.02 -16.74
N ARG A 636 20.21 27.46 -16.47
CA ARG A 636 19.84 26.07 -16.80
C ARG A 636 19.85 25.81 -18.32
N ILE A 637 19.29 26.74 -19.11
CA ILE A 637 19.32 26.67 -20.58
C ILE A 637 20.78 26.68 -21.07
N ASN A 638 21.61 27.63 -20.59
CA ASN A 638 23.02 27.72 -20.96
C ASN A 638 23.87 26.51 -20.47
N ALA A 639 23.46 25.82 -19.41
CA ALA A 639 24.09 24.58 -18.97
C ALA A 639 23.74 23.42 -19.92
N THR A 640 22.45 23.27 -20.26
CA THR A 640 21.96 22.24 -21.19
C THR A 640 22.64 22.40 -22.55
N SER A 641 22.59 23.60 -23.15
CA SER A 641 23.25 23.88 -24.44
C SER A 641 24.78 23.73 -24.42
N ARG A 642 25.42 23.70 -23.24
CA ARG A 642 26.84 23.34 -23.13
C ARG A 642 27.05 21.83 -23.11
N GLN A 643 26.19 21.08 -22.43
CA GLN A 643 26.22 19.62 -22.44
C GLN A 643 25.95 19.10 -23.86
N ASP A 644 24.93 19.62 -24.55
CA ASP A 644 24.62 19.29 -25.95
C ASP A 644 25.83 19.51 -26.88
N VAL A 645 26.55 20.63 -26.69
CA VAL A 645 27.74 21.01 -27.48
C VAL A 645 28.99 20.20 -27.12
N GLU A 646 29.11 19.69 -25.89
CA GLU A 646 30.18 18.76 -25.51
C GLU A 646 29.91 17.33 -25.99
N GLU A 647 28.65 16.89 -25.98
CA GLU A 647 28.24 15.58 -26.51
C GLU A 647 28.38 15.52 -28.04
N LEU A 648 28.01 16.59 -28.76
CA LEU A 648 28.30 16.75 -30.19
C LEU A 648 29.81 16.67 -30.51
N LYS A 649 30.67 17.34 -29.73
CA LYS A 649 32.13 17.22 -29.88
C LYS A 649 32.64 15.80 -29.60
N GLY A 650 31.99 15.08 -28.69
CA GLY A 650 32.23 13.65 -28.43
C GLY A 650 31.92 12.74 -29.63
N LEU A 651 30.99 13.14 -30.49
CA LEU A 651 30.66 12.43 -31.73
C LEU A 651 31.68 12.73 -32.84
N ASP A 652 32.03 14.00 -33.07
CA ASP A 652 32.99 14.41 -34.11
C ASP A 652 34.38 13.76 -33.95
N CYS A 653 34.88 13.64 -32.72
CA CYS A 653 36.18 13.01 -32.47
C CYS A 653 36.19 11.48 -32.62
N ASN A 654 35.02 10.83 -32.73
CA ASN A 654 34.91 9.44 -33.17
C ASN A 654 34.86 9.33 -34.71
N ALA A 655 34.27 10.31 -35.41
CA ALA A 655 34.25 10.33 -36.87
C ALA A 655 35.66 10.52 -37.48
N HIS A 656 36.44 11.46 -36.97
CA HIS A 656 37.77 11.77 -37.51
C HIS A 656 38.88 10.73 -37.19
N ALA A 657 38.57 9.67 -36.44
CA ALA A 657 39.52 8.58 -36.18
C ALA A 657 39.63 7.57 -37.34
N ALA A 658 38.71 7.58 -38.32
CA ALA A 658 38.59 6.53 -39.34
C ALA A 658 39.43 6.75 -40.61
N ASP A 659 39.60 7.99 -41.08
CA ASP A 659 40.14 8.29 -42.43
C ASP A 659 41.66 8.61 -42.48
N ALA A 660 42.35 8.71 -41.34
CA ALA A 660 43.74 9.17 -41.27
C ALA A 660 44.79 8.08 -41.63
N ALA A 661 44.56 7.28 -42.67
CA ALA A 661 45.31 6.04 -42.95
C ALA A 661 45.88 5.89 -44.38
N THR A 662 46.07 6.96 -45.16
CA THR A 662 46.77 6.87 -46.47
C THR A 662 47.53 8.16 -46.83
N THR A 663 48.69 8.00 -47.49
CA THR A 663 49.62 9.07 -47.99
C THR A 663 50.48 9.75 -46.92
N GLY A 664 51.65 10.26 -47.31
CA GLY A 664 52.56 10.99 -46.42
C GLY A 664 53.67 11.76 -47.15
N ALA A 665 54.67 12.18 -46.36
CA ALA A 665 55.92 12.87 -46.72
C ALA A 665 55.95 14.43 -46.78
N SER A 666 56.64 14.99 -45.78
CA SER A 666 57.67 16.05 -45.91
C SER A 666 57.27 17.54 -46.17
N ARG A 667 57.47 18.40 -45.14
CA ARG A 667 58.53 19.47 -45.14
C ARG A 667 58.70 20.27 -43.82
N ARG A 668 59.91 20.17 -43.22
CA ARG A 668 60.82 21.26 -42.77
C ARG A 668 60.36 22.41 -41.81
N CYS A 669 60.76 22.30 -40.53
CA CYS A 669 61.33 23.34 -39.60
C CYS A 669 60.50 24.62 -39.24
N ASN A 670 60.77 25.44 -38.21
CA ASN A 670 61.87 25.51 -37.21
C ASN A 670 61.47 26.25 -35.89
N GLY A 671 62.15 25.98 -34.76
CA GLY A 671 62.11 26.77 -33.50
C GLY A 671 60.85 26.60 -32.61
N HIS A 672 60.87 26.85 -31.30
CA HIS A 672 61.94 27.26 -30.37
C HIS A 672 61.76 26.59 -28.97
N ARG A 673 62.79 26.63 -28.12
CA ARG A 673 62.83 26.12 -26.71
C ARG A 673 63.47 27.21 -25.81
N PRO A 674 63.38 27.18 -24.46
CA PRO A 674 63.81 26.10 -23.54
C PRO A 674 62.61 25.59 -22.67
N ALA A 675 62.61 25.18 -21.38
CA ALA A 675 63.61 25.16 -20.29
C ALA A 675 63.39 24.01 -19.26
N ARG A 676 63.66 24.26 -17.96
CA ARG A 676 63.69 23.36 -16.78
C ARG A 676 63.33 24.24 -15.53
N THR A 677 62.99 23.76 -14.31
CA THR A 677 63.67 22.83 -13.35
C THR A 677 62.68 22.40 -12.22
N ARG A 678 62.75 21.19 -11.62
CA ARG A 678 63.31 20.82 -10.27
C ARG A 678 62.91 21.75 -9.07
N ARG A 679 62.64 21.31 -7.82
CA ARG A 679 62.62 19.99 -7.11
C ARG A 679 62.12 20.14 -5.64
N TYR A 680 61.50 19.10 -5.04
CA TYR A 680 61.39 18.78 -3.57
C TYR A 680 60.71 19.82 -2.62
N ALA A 681 60.44 19.55 -1.32
CA ALA A 681 59.71 18.46 -0.61
C ALA A 681 59.72 18.69 0.94
N ALA A 682 58.77 18.08 1.69
CA ALA A 682 58.76 17.87 3.17
C ALA A 682 58.65 19.13 4.09
N ASN A 683 58.22 19.10 5.37
CA ASN A 683 57.49 18.14 6.24
C ASN A 683 57.00 18.85 7.54
N GLY A 684 55.83 18.47 8.11
CA GLY A 684 55.43 18.49 9.56
C GLY A 684 55.51 19.78 10.43
N ALA A 685 54.96 19.85 11.66
CA ALA A 685 53.95 19.03 12.38
C ALA A 685 53.53 19.72 13.72
N MET A 686 52.41 19.27 14.34
CA MET A 686 51.90 19.57 15.71
C MET A 686 51.37 21.03 15.95
N MET A 687 50.52 21.36 16.95
CA MET A 687 49.96 20.63 18.12
C MET A 687 48.68 21.35 18.67
N GLU A 688 47.69 20.61 19.21
CA GLU A 688 46.74 20.95 20.33
C GLU A 688 45.88 22.27 20.31
N ASP A 689 44.65 22.40 20.86
CA ASP A 689 43.72 21.50 21.59
C ASP A 689 42.25 22.06 21.65
N LEU A 690 41.33 21.36 22.35
CA LEU A 690 40.01 21.77 22.94
C LEU A 690 38.64 21.59 22.20
N ILE A 691 37.88 20.67 22.79
CA ILE A 691 36.42 20.31 22.87
C ILE A 691 35.35 21.45 22.86
N PHE A 692 34.21 21.29 22.16
CA PHE A 692 32.85 20.98 22.72
C PHE A 692 31.77 20.71 21.61
N ASP A 693 30.49 20.64 21.99
CA ASP A 693 29.37 19.87 21.37
C ASP A 693 28.48 20.57 20.31
N ASP A 694 27.43 19.83 19.91
CA ASP A 694 26.09 20.25 19.41
C ASP A 694 25.69 20.21 17.90
N THR A 695 24.42 19.81 17.73
CA THR A 695 23.56 19.80 16.52
C THR A 695 22.50 20.95 16.65
N PRO A 696 21.45 21.17 15.81
CA PRO A 696 20.83 20.37 14.73
C PRO A 696 20.31 21.20 13.51
N ALA A 697 19.30 20.67 12.78
CA ALA A 697 18.33 21.36 11.90
C ALA A 697 18.84 22.01 10.58
N ALA A 698 18.01 22.31 9.56
CA ALA A 698 16.73 21.75 9.08
C ALA A 698 16.43 22.23 7.62
N VAL A 699 15.47 21.56 6.94
CA VAL A 699 14.33 22.04 6.10
C VAL A 699 14.44 23.46 5.47
N GLU A 700 14.18 23.70 4.17
CA GLU A 700 12.87 23.83 3.46
C GLU A 700 12.98 23.41 1.97
N THR A 701 12.01 22.82 1.23
CA THR A 701 10.53 22.88 1.07
C THR A 701 9.96 23.96 0.13
N ALA A 702 9.09 23.52 -0.80
CA ALA A 702 8.17 24.33 -1.61
C ALA A 702 6.95 23.46 -2.01
N ALA A 703 5.76 24.04 -2.16
CA ALA A 703 4.46 23.36 -1.94
C ALA A 703 3.49 23.31 -3.16
N PRO A 704 2.39 22.51 -3.10
CA PRO A 704 1.37 22.34 -4.15
C PRO A 704 0.00 23.02 -3.81
N VAL A 705 -1.05 22.73 -4.62
CA VAL A 705 -2.49 23.10 -4.50
C VAL A 705 -3.30 21.94 -5.18
N GLU A 706 -4.17 21.15 -4.52
CA GLU A 706 -5.61 21.34 -4.12
C GLU A 706 -6.64 21.39 -5.30
N ALA A 707 -7.90 20.94 -5.21
CA ALA A 707 -8.72 20.21 -4.19
C ALA A 707 -9.50 19.01 -4.86
N GLU A 708 -10.77 18.58 -4.65
CA GLU A 708 -11.99 18.96 -3.89
C GLU A 708 -13.02 17.77 -3.89
N ALA A 709 -14.09 17.72 -3.05
CA ALA A 709 -15.15 16.67 -3.07
C ALA A 709 -16.49 17.06 -2.36
N PRO A 710 -17.66 16.44 -2.69
CA PRO A 710 -18.94 16.56 -1.93
C PRO A 710 -19.67 15.24 -1.57
N GLU A 711 -20.84 15.33 -0.88
CA GLU A 711 -21.51 14.25 -0.09
C GLU A 711 -22.72 13.50 -0.75
N VAL A 712 -23.70 13.04 0.06
CA VAL A 712 -24.48 11.77 -0.08
C VAL A 712 -26.01 11.96 0.01
N GLU A 713 -26.80 11.14 -0.71
CA GLU A 713 -28.20 10.82 -0.35
C GLU A 713 -28.56 9.36 -0.76
N ALA A 714 -29.67 8.79 -0.27
CA ALA A 714 -29.85 7.33 -0.18
C ALA A 714 -31.17 6.75 -0.79
N GLN A 715 -31.09 5.52 -1.34
CA GLN A 715 -32.24 4.61 -1.51
C GLN A 715 -31.85 3.17 -1.90
N GLU A 716 -32.61 2.21 -1.36
CA GLU A 716 -32.76 0.80 -1.80
C GLU A 716 -34.27 0.56 -2.07
N PRO A 717 -34.71 -0.47 -2.83
CA PRO A 717 -34.07 -1.78 -3.02
C PRO A 717 -33.86 -2.23 -4.48
N ALA A 718 -32.80 -3.03 -4.73
CA ALA A 718 -32.48 -3.57 -6.06
C ALA A 718 -32.20 -5.10 -6.11
N VAL A 719 -32.15 -5.78 -4.96
CA VAL A 719 -31.54 -7.13 -4.83
C VAL A 719 -32.32 -8.24 -5.56
N GLU A 720 -33.65 -8.27 -5.48
CA GLU A 720 -34.48 -9.34 -6.09
C GLU A 720 -34.40 -9.43 -7.63
N GLN A 721 -33.86 -8.42 -8.32
CA GLN A 721 -33.68 -8.48 -9.78
C GLN A 721 -32.31 -9.04 -10.19
N GLN A 722 -31.29 -8.96 -9.33
CA GLN A 722 -29.93 -9.38 -9.66
C GLN A 722 -29.74 -10.90 -9.59
N GLU A 723 -30.39 -11.57 -8.62
CA GLU A 723 -30.35 -13.04 -8.50
C GLU A 723 -31.01 -13.75 -9.70
N ALA A 724 -32.04 -13.12 -10.29
CA ALA A 724 -32.76 -13.65 -11.44
C ALA A 724 -31.94 -13.63 -12.75
N GLU A 725 -31.04 -12.66 -12.92
CA GLU A 725 -30.13 -12.59 -14.07
C GLU A 725 -28.94 -13.54 -13.91
N GLN A 726 -28.32 -13.59 -12.73
CA GLN A 726 -27.15 -14.45 -12.48
C GLN A 726 -27.44 -15.95 -12.66
N GLN A 727 -28.63 -16.42 -12.26
CA GLN A 727 -29.02 -17.82 -12.49
C GLN A 727 -29.13 -18.16 -13.99
N GLN A 728 -29.66 -17.26 -14.83
CA GLN A 728 -29.77 -17.49 -16.28
C GLN A 728 -28.43 -17.44 -17.04
N GLU A 729 -27.42 -16.79 -16.49
CA GLU A 729 -26.09 -16.76 -17.10
C GLU A 729 -25.33 -18.07 -16.86
N SER A 730 -25.53 -18.71 -15.69
CA SER A 730 -24.86 -19.96 -15.29
C SER A 730 -25.11 -21.16 -16.21
N GLU A 731 -26.34 -21.33 -16.74
CA GLU A 731 -26.67 -22.45 -17.65
C GLU A 731 -26.05 -22.31 -19.05
N ARG A 732 -25.49 -21.15 -19.41
CA ARG A 732 -25.05 -20.87 -20.80
C ARG A 732 -23.60 -21.23 -21.09
N GLU A 733 -22.76 -21.57 -20.11
CA GLU A 733 -21.33 -21.76 -20.36
C GLU A 733 -20.89 -23.19 -20.77
N ILE A 734 -21.83 -24.11 -21.02
CA ILE A 734 -21.52 -25.45 -21.52
C ILE A 734 -21.61 -25.50 -23.06
N VAL A 735 -20.47 -25.83 -23.71
CA VAL A 735 -20.26 -25.90 -25.18
C VAL A 735 -20.12 -24.55 -25.92
N ARG A 736 -19.02 -23.81 -25.65
CA ARG A 736 -18.53 -22.71 -26.50
C ARG A 736 -18.14 -23.16 -27.93
N LYS A 737 -19.11 -23.24 -28.86
CA LYS A 737 -18.83 -23.33 -30.32
C LYS A 737 -18.28 -21.99 -30.84
N LYS A 738 -17.43 -22.04 -31.87
CA LYS A 738 -16.81 -20.84 -32.46
C LYS A 738 -17.86 -19.94 -33.12
N LYS A 739 -18.03 -18.70 -32.61
CA LYS A 739 -19.02 -17.72 -33.11
C LYS A 739 -18.95 -17.53 -34.64
N SER A 740 -20.13 -17.47 -35.25
CA SER A 740 -20.36 -17.16 -36.67
C SER A 740 -19.79 -15.78 -37.06
N ALA A 741 -19.60 -15.56 -38.36
CA ALA A 741 -19.28 -14.24 -38.89
C ALA A 741 -20.46 -13.26 -38.73
N SER A 742 -21.71 -13.76 -38.83
CA SER A 742 -22.91 -12.92 -38.65
C SER A 742 -23.05 -12.43 -37.20
N GLU A 743 -22.78 -13.31 -36.23
CA GLU A 743 -22.82 -12.98 -34.80
C GLU A 743 -21.77 -11.90 -34.47
N ARG A 744 -20.55 -12.02 -34.99
CA ARG A 744 -19.51 -10.99 -34.81
C ARG A 744 -19.85 -9.66 -35.50
N ILE A 745 -20.54 -9.67 -36.63
CA ILE A 745 -21.03 -8.44 -37.26
C ILE A 745 -22.14 -7.80 -36.40
N GLN A 746 -23.05 -8.60 -35.84
CA GLN A 746 -24.09 -8.12 -34.91
C GLN A 746 -23.50 -7.58 -33.60
N GLU A 747 -22.48 -8.24 -33.05
CA GLU A 747 -21.72 -7.85 -31.86
C GLU A 747 -20.96 -6.53 -32.08
N ILE A 748 -20.33 -6.34 -33.25
CA ILE A 748 -19.72 -5.06 -33.65
C ILE A 748 -20.79 -3.96 -33.87
N THR A 749 -21.95 -4.31 -34.43
CA THR A 749 -23.05 -3.36 -34.67
C THR A 749 -23.70 -2.91 -33.34
N TRP A 750 -23.85 -3.83 -32.39
CA TRP A 750 -24.28 -3.55 -31.03
C TRP A 750 -23.27 -2.64 -30.33
N ALA A 751 -21.99 -3.02 -30.30
CA ALA A 751 -20.94 -2.22 -29.66
C ALA A 751 -20.84 -0.80 -30.26
N ARG A 752 -21.10 -0.65 -31.57
CA ARG A 752 -21.23 0.66 -32.22
C ARG A 752 -22.45 1.44 -31.71
N HIS A 753 -23.64 0.87 -31.72
CA HIS A 753 -24.84 1.57 -31.22
C HIS A 753 -24.77 1.88 -29.73
N GLU A 754 -24.07 1.05 -28.95
CA GLU A 754 -23.80 1.27 -27.54
C GLU A 754 -22.78 2.40 -27.30
N ALA A 755 -21.75 2.50 -28.15
CA ALA A 755 -20.88 3.67 -28.18
C ALA A 755 -21.62 4.94 -28.63
N GLU A 756 -22.53 4.85 -29.60
CA GLU A 756 -23.40 5.96 -30.04
C GLU A 756 -24.38 6.39 -28.90
N ARG A 757 -24.95 5.45 -28.12
CA ARG A 757 -25.71 5.77 -26.90
C ARG A 757 -24.85 6.48 -25.86
N ARG A 758 -23.69 5.91 -25.52
CA ARG A 758 -22.79 6.45 -24.49
C ARG A 758 -22.23 7.83 -24.87
N ALA A 759 -22.03 8.07 -26.17
CA ALA A 759 -21.71 9.39 -26.71
C ALA A 759 -22.89 10.36 -26.58
N ALA A 760 -24.12 9.95 -26.90
CA ALA A 760 -25.31 10.78 -26.73
C ALA A 760 -25.65 11.08 -25.25
N GLU A 761 -25.33 10.17 -24.33
CA GLU A 761 -25.41 10.37 -22.88
C GLU A 761 -24.33 11.37 -22.41
N ALA A 762 -23.09 11.23 -22.88
CA ALA A 762 -22.03 12.20 -22.61
C ALA A 762 -22.34 13.59 -23.22
N GLU A 763 -22.92 13.66 -24.41
CA GLU A 763 -23.39 14.93 -25.01
C GLU A 763 -24.55 15.54 -24.24
N ARG A 764 -25.47 14.74 -23.67
CA ARG A 764 -26.52 15.21 -22.76
C ARG A 764 -25.93 15.78 -21.48
N GLN A 765 -25.00 15.06 -20.82
CA GLN A 765 -24.31 15.57 -19.64
C GLN A 765 -23.53 16.85 -19.96
N LEU A 766 -22.84 16.92 -21.11
CA LEU A 766 -22.14 18.13 -21.55
C LEU A 766 -23.13 19.28 -21.88
N ALA A 767 -24.33 18.97 -22.35
CA ALA A 767 -25.41 19.93 -22.57
C ALA A 767 -26.03 20.42 -21.25
N GLU A 768 -26.17 19.55 -20.24
CA GLU A 768 -26.61 19.91 -18.89
C GLU A 768 -25.54 20.76 -18.17
N PHE A 769 -24.26 20.40 -18.25
CA PHE A 769 -23.15 21.26 -17.80
C PHE A 769 -23.08 22.59 -18.56
N ARG A 770 -23.47 22.64 -19.85
CA ARG A 770 -23.62 23.90 -20.61
C ARG A 770 -24.88 24.68 -20.25
N ALA A 771 -25.95 24.03 -19.82
CA ALA A 771 -27.17 24.68 -19.34
C ALA A 771 -26.94 25.29 -17.95
N ALA A 772 -26.28 24.56 -17.04
CA ALA A 772 -25.80 25.04 -15.75
C ALA A 772 -24.71 26.13 -15.90
N LYS A 773 -23.99 26.17 -17.03
CA LYS A 773 -23.10 27.27 -17.43
C LYS A 773 -23.72 28.31 -18.36
N GLN A 774 -25.06 28.36 -18.54
CA GLN A 774 -25.66 29.56 -19.10
C GLN A 774 -25.53 30.68 -18.05
N PRO A 775 -24.83 31.79 -18.36
CA PRO A 775 -24.76 32.89 -17.41
C PRO A 775 -26.15 33.50 -17.27
N GLU A 776 -26.60 33.70 -16.03
CA GLU A 776 -27.63 34.70 -15.78
C GLU A 776 -27.19 36.03 -16.40
N PRO A 777 -28.12 36.80 -17.01
CA PRO A 777 -27.76 38.03 -17.72
C PRO A 777 -27.07 38.99 -16.75
N ALA A 778 -25.76 39.16 -16.95
CA ALA A 778 -24.87 39.73 -15.94
C ALA A 778 -25.40 41.05 -15.38
N ALA A 779 -25.64 41.06 -14.06
CA ALA A 779 -26.02 42.28 -13.35
C ALA A 779 -24.97 43.38 -13.65
N PRO A 780 -25.41 44.62 -13.98
CA PRO A 780 -24.49 45.67 -14.41
C PRO A 780 -23.45 45.91 -13.32
N VAL A 781 -22.17 45.91 -13.70
CA VAL A 781 -21.04 45.92 -12.76
C VAL A 781 -21.13 47.15 -11.86
N ALA A 782 -21.54 46.94 -10.61
CA ALA A 782 -21.60 47.99 -9.62
C ALA A 782 -20.18 48.51 -9.37
N GLY A 783 -19.99 49.81 -9.65
CA GLY A 783 -18.78 50.52 -9.22
C GLY A 783 -18.65 50.47 -7.70
N LYS A 784 -17.43 50.71 -7.20
CA LYS A 784 -17.12 50.74 -5.76
C LYS A 784 -18.23 51.47 -4.97
N PRO A 785 -18.79 50.86 -3.90
CA PRO A 785 -19.80 51.50 -3.07
C PRO A 785 -19.37 52.89 -2.60
N ALA A 786 -20.33 53.81 -2.52
CA ALA A 786 -20.10 55.21 -2.15
C ALA A 786 -20.88 55.55 -0.86
N LEU A 787 -20.28 56.39 -0.01
CA LEU A 787 -20.75 56.66 1.35
C LEU A 787 -22.15 57.34 1.40
N ASP A 788 -22.57 57.98 0.31
CA ASP A 788 -23.88 58.60 0.14
C ASP A 788 -25.02 57.60 -0.10
N GLN A 789 -24.71 56.33 -0.34
CA GLN A 789 -25.68 55.25 -0.61
C GLN A 789 -26.12 54.50 0.67
N PHE A 790 -25.46 54.76 1.80
CA PHE A 790 -25.66 54.07 3.07
C PHE A 790 -26.01 55.08 4.18
N LYS A 791 -26.78 54.65 5.18
CA LYS A 791 -27.19 55.53 6.29
C LYS A 791 -26.16 55.60 7.42
N ASP A 792 -25.52 54.46 7.68
CA ASP A 792 -24.66 54.25 8.84
C ASP A 792 -23.26 53.84 8.36
N TYR A 793 -22.22 54.42 8.96
CA TYR A 793 -20.85 54.29 8.47
C TYR A 793 -20.37 52.83 8.39
N ASP A 794 -20.74 52.03 9.38
CA ASP A 794 -20.32 50.63 9.49
C ASP A 794 -20.89 49.79 8.32
N SER A 795 -22.15 50.02 7.94
CA SER A 795 -22.77 49.36 6.77
C SER A 795 -22.10 49.71 5.43
N TYR A 796 -21.47 50.88 5.33
CA TYR A 796 -20.62 51.24 4.18
C TYR A 796 -19.26 50.54 4.24
N VAL A 797 -18.67 50.36 5.42
CA VAL A 797 -17.42 49.60 5.59
C VAL A 797 -17.63 48.12 5.23
N GLU A 798 -18.73 47.52 5.69
CA GLU A 798 -19.13 46.15 5.32
C GLU A 798 -19.31 46.01 3.80
N ALA A 799 -20.12 46.87 3.16
CA ALA A 799 -20.34 46.82 1.72
C ALA A 799 -19.05 47.03 0.89
N VAL A 800 -18.11 47.86 1.35
CA VAL A 800 -16.79 48.04 0.71
C VAL A 800 -15.88 46.83 0.95
N ALA A 801 -15.98 46.15 2.10
CA ALA A 801 -15.26 44.92 2.38
C ALA A 801 -15.76 43.75 1.51
N GLU A 802 -17.07 43.55 1.41
CA GLU A 802 -17.69 42.57 0.50
C GLU A 802 -17.33 42.85 -0.97
N TRP A 803 -17.40 44.11 -1.40
CA TRP A 803 -17.01 44.50 -2.76
C TRP A 803 -15.55 44.17 -3.07
N ARG A 804 -14.62 44.43 -2.12
CA ARG A 804 -13.20 44.05 -2.24
C ARG A 804 -12.97 42.54 -2.20
N ALA A 805 -13.68 41.81 -1.35
CA ALA A 805 -13.60 40.35 -1.30
C ALA A 805 -14.07 39.75 -2.64
N GLY A 806 -15.20 40.23 -3.18
CA GLY A 806 -15.69 39.85 -4.49
C GLY A 806 -14.76 40.26 -5.65
N GLU A 807 -14.04 41.38 -5.56
CA GLU A 807 -12.97 41.76 -6.51
C GLU A 807 -11.78 40.79 -6.43
N ALA A 808 -11.30 40.49 -5.22
CA ALA A 808 -10.19 39.56 -5.00
C ALA A 808 -10.52 38.13 -5.47
N VAL A 809 -11.72 37.62 -5.21
CA VAL A 809 -12.17 36.31 -5.70
C VAL A 809 -12.26 36.27 -7.23
N ARG A 810 -12.78 37.33 -7.88
CA ARG A 810 -12.77 37.43 -9.36
C ARG A 810 -11.36 37.49 -9.94
N ALA A 811 -10.44 38.19 -9.28
CA ALA A 811 -9.02 38.22 -9.67
C ALA A 811 -8.36 36.84 -9.50
N ALA A 812 -8.62 36.14 -8.40
CA ALA A 812 -8.09 34.79 -8.15
C ALA A 812 -8.62 33.76 -9.15
N LEU A 813 -9.94 33.74 -9.40
CA LEU A 813 -10.56 32.84 -10.37
C LEU A 813 -10.03 33.07 -11.79
N SER A 814 -9.99 34.33 -12.25
CA SER A 814 -9.45 34.64 -13.60
C SER A 814 -7.95 34.37 -13.73
N ALA A 815 -7.16 34.55 -12.67
CA ALA A 815 -5.76 34.15 -12.65
C ALA A 815 -5.58 32.62 -12.69
N ASN A 816 -6.44 31.85 -12.01
CA ASN A 816 -6.40 30.38 -12.04
C ASN A 816 -6.86 29.82 -13.40
N GLU A 817 -7.89 30.43 -14.00
CA GLU A 817 -8.33 30.10 -15.35
C GLU A 817 -7.25 30.41 -16.41
N GLN A 818 -6.53 31.55 -16.28
CA GLN A 818 -5.37 31.84 -17.13
C GLN A 818 -4.25 30.83 -16.95
N LYS A 819 -3.93 30.42 -15.72
CA LYS A 819 -2.91 29.38 -15.44
C LYS A 819 -3.28 28.02 -16.04
N THR A 820 -4.52 27.59 -15.90
CA THR A 820 -5.00 26.30 -16.45
C THR A 820 -5.07 26.33 -17.98
N GLN A 821 -5.50 27.43 -18.60
CA GLN A 821 -5.44 27.61 -20.05
C GLN A 821 -3.98 27.59 -20.57
N ALA A 822 -3.05 28.27 -19.90
CA ALA A 822 -1.63 28.25 -20.25
C ALA A 822 -0.99 26.86 -20.09
N ALA A 823 -1.35 26.12 -19.04
CA ALA A 823 -0.89 24.74 -18.83
C ALA A 823 -1.42 23.78 -19.91
N ALA A 824 -2.68 23.92 -20.32
CA ALA A 824 -3.28 23.14 -21.41
C ALA A 824 -2.58 23.42 -22.76
N GLN A 825 -2.30 24.69 -23.06
CA GLN A 825 -1.54 25.09 -24.26
C GLN A 825 -0.11 24.53 -24.23
N ALA A 826 0.57 24.58 -23.08
CA ALA A 826 1.91 24.00 -22.93
C ALA A 826 1.92 22.47 -23.13
N ALA A 827 0.90 21.76 -22.63
CA ALA A 827 0.75 20.32 -22.84
C ALA A 827 0.51 19.96 -24.32
N GLN A 828 -0.36 20.71 -25.02
CA GLN A 828 -0.59 20.54 -26.46
C GLN A 828 0.69 20.81 -27.28
N ASN A 829 1.43 21.87 -26.93
CA ASN A 829 2.70 22.19 -27.59
C ASN A 829 3.77 21.11 -27.37
N LYS A 830 3.81 20.47 -26.20
CA LYS A 830 4.71 19.32 -25.94
C LYS A 830 4.35 18.10 -26.78
N GLN A 831 3.06 17.78 -26.93
CA GLN A 831 2.63 16.69 -27.81
C GLN A 831 2.96 16.98 -29.29
N ARG A 832 2.86 18.25 -29.71
CA ARG A 832 3.23 18.74 -31.05
C ARG A 832 4.74 18.58 -31.32
N THR A 833 5.62 18.93 -30.38
CA THR A 833 7.06 18.73 -30.56
C THR A 833 7.49 17.26 -30.49
N GLU A 834 6.83 16.43 -29.67
CA GLU A 834 7.08 14.97 -29.62
C GLU A 834 6.63 14.22 -30.89
N SER A 835 5.56 14.68 -31.55
CA SER A 835 5.11 14.12 -32.84
C SER A 835 5.99 14.60 -33.99
N TRP A 836 6.32 15.90 -34.02
CA TRP A 836 7.28 16.48 -34.96
C TRP A 836 8.63 15.75 -34.94
N ALA A 837 9.21 15.53 -33.75
CA ALA A 837 10.50 14.85 -33.61
C ALA A 837 10.49 13.43 -34.21
N LYS A 838 9.38 12.68 -34.02
CA LYS A 838 9.19 11.35 -34.61
C LYS A 838 9.15 11.43 -36.15
N ALA A 839 8.36 12.33 -36.71
CA ALA A 839 8.29 12.55 -38.15
C ALA A 839 9.66 12.95 -38.74
N GLN A 840 10.38 13.87 -38.08
CA GLN A 840 11.72 14.30 -38.49
C GLN A 840 12.73 13.15 -38.51
N THR A 841 12.68 12.21 -37.55
CA THR A 841 13.56 11.02 -37.59
C THR A 841 13.26 10.06 -38.74
N ALA A 842 12.03 10.02 -39.25
CA ALA A 842 11.69 9.24 -40.43
C ALA A 842 12.20 9.90 -41.72
N VAL A 843 12.01 11.23 -41.86
CA VAL A 843 12.50 11.98 -43.03
C VAL A 843 14.03 11.97 -43.12
N ARG A 844 14.76 12.14 -42.00
CA ARG A 844 16.23 12.00 -41.94
C ARG A 844 16.75 10.64 -42.42
N GLN A 845 15.96 9.56 -42.31
CA GLN A 845 16.33 8.24 -42.82
C GLN A 845 16.08 8.06 -44.32
N ALA A 846 15.21 8.89 -44.91
CA ALA A 846 14.90 8.88 -46.35
C ALA A 846 15.72 9.91 -47.15
N LEU A 847 16.06 11.05 -46.53
CA LEU A 847 16.80 12.17 -47.11
C LEU A 847 18.01 12.52 -46.23
N PRO A 848 19.21 11.95 -46.50
CA PRO A 848 20.40 12.19 -45.69
C PRO A 848 20.93 13.64 -45.73
N ASP A 849 20.55 14.41 -46.75
CA ASP A 849 20.87 15.82 -46.94
C ASP A 849 19.95 16.78 -46.16
N TYR A 850 18.90 16.25 -45.51
CA TYR A 850 17.88 17.04 -44.81
C TYR A 850 18.46 18.07 -43.83
N ASP A 851 19.43 17.65 -43.00
CA ASP A 851 20.00 18.52 -41.96
C ASP A 851 20.95 19.59 -42.53
N GLU A 852 21.60 19.34 -43.67
CA GLU A 852 22.38 20.37 -44.37
C GLU A 852 21.44 21.39 -45.05
N VAL A 853 20.43 20.92 -45.79
CA VAL A 853 19.51 21.78 -46.55
C VAL A 853 18.67 22.66 -45.62
N VAL A 854 18.11 22.10 -44.55
CA VAL A 854 17.32 22.89 -43.58
C VAL A 854 18.24 23.73 -42.69
N GLY A 855 19.37 23.17 -42.22
CA GLY A 855 20.28 23.85 -41.30
C GLY A 855 21.08 25.01 -41.90
N LEU A 856 21.29 25.03 -43.23
CA LEU A 856 21.94 26.12 -43.95
C LEU A 856 20.96 27.15 -44.52
N SER A 857 19.64 26.98 -44.32
CA SER A 857 18.64 27.87 -44.90
C SER A 857 18.42 29.14 -44.06
N GLU A 858 18.69 30.31 -44.62
CA GLU A 858 18.41 31.62 -43.99
C GLU A 858 16.92 32.03 -44.09
N VAL A 859 16.02 31.06 -44.29
CA VAL A 859 14.60 31.31 -44.57
C VAL A 859 13.84 31.63 -43.29
N VAL A 860 13.60 32.92 -43.06
CA VAL A 860 12.77 33.38 -41.94
C VAL A 860 11.31 32.99 -42.18
N VAL A 861 10.78 32.05 -41.39
CA VAL A 861 9.38 31.63 -41.41
C VAL A 861 8.59 32.40 -40.33
N ALA A 862 7.45 32.98 -40.69
CA ALA A 862 6.61 33.74 -39.77
C ALA A 862 5.90 32.81 -38.77
N PRO A 863 5.66 33.22 -37.50
CA PRO A 863 5.16 32.31 -36.46
C PRO A 863 3.91 31.51 -36.84
N HIS A 864 2.91 32.16 -37.44
CA HIS A 864 1.68 31.51 -37.87
C HIS A 864 1.86 30.49 -39.03
N VAL A 865 2.96 30.60 -39.79
CA VAL A 865 3.37 29.63 -40.81
C VAL A 865 4.09 28.46 -40.14
N THR A 866 4.96 28.75 -39.16
CA THR A 866 5.61 27.73 -38.32
C THR A 866 4.58 26.88 -37.57
N ASP A 867 3.58 27.49 -36.94
CA ASP A 867 2.51 26.79 -36.22
C ASP A 867 1.73 25.83 -37.12
N THR A 868 1.42 26.26 -38.36
CA THR A 868 0.69 25.45 -39.35
C THR A 868 1.55 24.37 -40.02
N ILE A 869 2.88 24.55 -40.07
CA ILE A 869 3.83 23.49 -40.44
C ILE A 869 3.95 22.46 -39.29
N LEU A 870 3.99 22.90 -38.03
CA LEU A 870 4.03 22.01 -36.86
C LEU A 870 2.73 21.23 -36.63
N GLU A 871 1.61 21.67 -37.20
CA GLU A 871 0.31 20.96 -37.21
C GLU A 871 0.14 19.98 -38.38
N SER A 872 1.11 19.90 -39.30
CA SER A 872 1.03 19.08 -40.51
C SER A 872 1.54 17.65 -40.30
N ASP A 873 0.76 16.66 -40.76
CA ASP A 873 1.16 15.24 -40.80
C ASP A 873 2.45 14.99 -41.61
N ARG A 874 2.79 15.89 -42.56
CA ARG A 874 4.04 15.85 -43.37
C ARG A 874 4.94 17.05 -43.11
N GLY A 875 4.78 17.71 -41.96
CA GLY A 875 5.42 18.99 -41.62
C GLY A 875 6.94 19.09 -41.90
N PRO A 876 7.77 18.10 -41.51
CA PRO A 876 9.21 18.15 -41.81
C PRO A 876 9.53 18.14 -43.31
N GLU A 877 8.74 17.43 -44.12
CA GLU A 877 8.90 17.42 -45.58
C GLU A 877 8.53 18.77 -46.20
N VAL A 878 7.49 19.43 -45.66
CA VAL A 878 7.11 20.80 -46.04
C VAL A 878 8.20 21.80 -45.66
N ALA A 879 8.82 21.66 -44.49
CA ALA A 879 9.93 22.51 -44.06
C ALA A 879 11.15 22.38 -44.99
N TYR A 880 11.53 21.15 -45.36
CA TYR A 880 12.59 20.89 -46.35
C TYR A 880 12.24 21.48 -47.74
N TYR A 881 10.99 21.37 -48.19
CA TYR A 881 10.52 21.99 -49.44
C TYR A 881 10.59 23.52 -49.42
N LEU A 882 10.25 24.16 -48.29
CA LEU A 882 10.31 25.61 -48.12
C LEU A 882 11.75 26.13 -47.98
N ALA A 883 12.65 25.34 -47.38
CA ALA A 883 14.09 25.63 -47.37
C ALA A 883 14.69 25.63 -48.80
N GLN A 884 14.20 24.76 -49.69
CA GLN A 884 14.58 24.75 -51.12
C GLN A 884 13.87 25.83 -51.96
N HIS A 885 12.78 26.41 -51.46
CA HIS A 885 11.95 27.40 -52.17
C HIS A 885 11.71 28.67 -51.32
N PRO A 886 12.76 29.46 -51.04
CA PRO A 886 12.66 30.68 -50.24
C PRO A 886 11.61 31.67 -50.77
N GLU A 887 11.43 31.74 -52.09
CA GLU A 887 10.45 32.60 -52.76
C GLU A 887 8.99 32.24 -52.41
N LYS A 888 8.73 30.98 -52.08
CA LYS A 888 7.40 30.51 -51.65
C LYS A 888 7.19 30.70 -50.15
N ALA A 889 8.25 30.54 -49.35
CA ALA A 889 8.20 30.84 -47.93
C ALA A 889 7.87 32.33 -47.67
N GLU A 890 8.55 33.25 -48.37
CA GLU A 890 8.25 34.68 -48.29
C GLU A 890 6.80 35.00 -48.74
N GLN A 891 6.33 34.37 -49.83
CA GLN A 891 4.94 34.53 -50.28
C GLN A 891 3.92 34.05 -49.24
N ILE A 892 4.19 32.93 -48.55
CA ILE A 892 3.29 32.35 -47.54
C ILE A 892 3.30 33.17 -46.24
N ASN A 893 4.46 33.70 -45.82
CA ASN A 893 4.59 34.61 -44.67
C ASN A 893 3.71 35.87 -44.78
N GLY A 894 3.40 36.32 -46.00
CA GLY A 894 2.53 37.46 -46.28
C GLY A 894 1.02 37.14 -46.30
N LEU A 895 0.61 35.89 -46.06
CA LEU A 895 -0.79 35.48 -46.03
C LEU A 895 -1.39 35.59 -44.62
N SER A 896 -2.72 35.54 -44.51
CA SER A 896 -3.37 35.33 -43.21
C SER A 896 -3.27 33.86 -42.79
N PRO A 897 -3.32 33.51 -41.48
CA PRO A 897 -3.05 32.14 -41.01
C PRO A 897 -3.88 31.05 -41.70
N ILE A 898 -5.18 31.29 -41.93
CA ILE A 898 -6.08 30.35 -42.61
C ILE A 898 -5.76 30.23 -44.12
N ALA A 899 -5.16 31.26 -44.73
CA ALA A 899 -4.68 31.22 -46.10
C ALA A 899 -3.29 30.56 -46.22
N ALA A 900 -2.41 30.77 -45.23
CA ALA A 900 -1.12 30.08 -45.11
C ALA A 900 -1.31 28.56 -44.94
N ALA A 901 -2.18 28.13 -44.01
CA ALA A 901 -2.58 26.72 -43.86
C ALA A 901 -3.08 26.10 -45.17
N ARG A 902 -3.92 26.84 -45.93
CA ARG A 902 -4.41 26.42 -47.26
C ARG A 902 -3.36 26.46 -48.37
N ALA A 903 -2.21 27.12 -48.18
CA ALA A 903 -1.06 27.04 -49.07
C ALA A 903 -0.17 25.84 -48.72
N ILE A 904 0.11 25.63 -47.43
CA ILE A 904 0.83 24.48 -46.89
C ILE A 904 0.15 23.16 -47.26
N GLY A 905 -1.16 23.01 -47.04
CA GLY A 905 -1.91 21.81 -47.44
C GLY A 905 -1.93 21.52 -48.95
N ARG A 906 -1.65 22.53 -49.79
CA ARG A 906 -1.42 22.31 -51.24
C ARG A 906 0.00 21.84 -51.55
N ILE A 907 0.98 22.29 -50.77
CA ILE A 907 2.37 21.81 -50.86
C ILE A 907 2.39 20.33 -50.45
N GLU A 908 1.83 19.98 -49.29
CA GLU A 908 1.67 18.58 -48.82
C GLU A 908 1.08 17.64 -49.88
N ALA A 909 -0.04 18.06 -50.49
CA ALA A 909 -0.72 17.31 -51.54
C ALA A 909 0.03 17.26 -52.89
N SER A 910 1.12 18.04 -53.03
CA SER A 910 2.00 18.05 -54.19
C SER A 910 3.36 17.36 -53.96
N LEU A 911 3.70 17.04 -52.70
CA LEU A 911 4.93 16.34 -52.37
C LEU A 911 4.82 14.84 -52.71
N PRO A 912 5.78 14.27 -53.48
CA PRO A 912 5.79 12.84 -53.79
C PRO A 912 5.94 12.01 -52.52
N GLU A 913 5.45 10.77 -52.51
CA GLU A 913 5.65 9.84 -51.40
C GLU A 913 7.13 9.42 -51.30
N LEU A 914 7.70 9.45 -50.09
CA LEU A 914 9.08 9.02 -49.86
C LEU A 914 9.21 7.49 -49.99
N PRO A 915 10.32 6.98 -50.59
CA PRO A 915 10.52 5.55 -50.75
C PRO A 915 10.75 4.86 -49.40
N VAL A 916 9.76 4.10 -48.94
CA VAL A 916 9.83 3.36 -47.66
C VAL A 916 11.05 2.45 -47.62
N ALA A 917 11.96 2.70 -46.68
CA ALA A 917 13.16 1.90 -46.49
C ALA A 917 12.79 0.43 -46.24
N ALA A 918 13.27 -0.48 -47.08
CA ALA A 918 12.83 -1.87 -47.09
C ALA A 918 13.13 -2.57 -45.75
N ALA A 919 12.08 -2.90 -45.01
CA ALA A 919 12.18 -3.57 -43.72
C ALA A 919 12.99 -4.88 -43.84
N LYS A 920 13.97 -5.08 -42.95
CA LYS A 920 14.85 -6.25 -42.96
C LYS A 920 14.05 -7.53 -42.67
N ILE A 921 13.69 -8.25 -43.73
CA ILE A 921 12.97 -9.52 -43.66
C ILE A 921 13.76 -10.50 -42.80
N SER A 922 13.19 -10.92 -41.67
CA SER A 922 13.78 -11.95 -40.83
C SER A 922 13.74 -13.30 -41.54
N LYS A 923 14.77 -14.14 -41.34
CA LYS A 923 14.85 -15.48 -41.95
C LYS A 923 13.97 -16.52 -41.24
N ALA A 924 12.71 -16.16 -40.97
CA ALA A 924 11.68 -17.12 -40.60
C ALA A 924 11.29 -17.96 -41.85
N PRO A 925 11.01 -19.26 -41.71
CA PRO A 925 10.34 -20.02 -42.77
C PRO A 925 9.02 -19.35 -43.15
N ALA A 926 8.71 -19.26 -44.44
CA ALA A 926 7.54 -18.55 -44.92
C ALA A 926 6.24 -19.11 -44.28
N PRO A 927 5.34 -18.26 -43.76
CA PRO A 927 4.04 -18.70 -43.26
C PRO A 927 3.28 -19.52 -44.31
N ILE A 928 2.56 -20.54 -43.87
CA ILE A 928 1.72 -21.37 -44.75
C ILE A 928 0.74 -20.44 -45.46
N LYS A 929 0.86 -20.35 -46.79
CA LYS A 929 -0.04 -19.52 -47.60
C LYS A 929 -1.49 -20.01 -47.38
N PRO A 930 -2.40 -19.20 -46.80
CA PRO A 930 -3.80 -19.56 -46.80
C PRO A 930 -4.28 -19.65 -48.25
N VAL A 931 -5.13 -20.63 -48.56
CA VAL A 931 -5.69 -20.79 -49.90
C VAL A 931 -6.45 -19.51 -50.27
N SER A 932 -5.95 -18.83 -51.30
CA SER A 932 -6.55 -17.59 -51.79
C SER A 932 -7.95 -17.88 -52.32
N ALA A 933 -8.98 -17.45 -51.59
CA ALA A 933 -10.34 -17.40 -52.12
C ALA A 933 -10.33 -16.48 -53.35
N SER A 934 -10.58 -17.04 -54.53
CA SER A 934 -10.54 -16.30 -55.79
C SER A 934 -11.74 -15.34 -55.86
N SER A 935 -11.51 -14.07 -55.54
CA SER A 935 -12.47 -12.98 -55.74
C SER A 935 -12.69 -12.73 -57.23
N SER A 936 -13.58 -13.50 -57.85
CA SER A 936 -14.06 -13.24 -59.21
C SER A 936 -14.69 -11.85 -59.27
N ALA A 937 -14.27 -11.02 -60.22
CA ALA A 937 -14.81 -9.68 -60.42
C ALA A 937 -16.35 -9.70 -60.56
N PRO A 938 -17.06 -8.63 -60.13
CA PRO A 938 -18.51 -8.59 -60.14
C PRO A 938 -19.04 -8.60 -61.59
N ILE A 939 -19.52 -9.76 -62.03
CA ILE A 939 -20.30 -9.87 -63.27
C ILE A 939 -21.64 -9.18 -63.01
N GLY A 940 -21.88 -8.06 -63.70
CA GLY A 940 -23.11 -7.29 -63.58
C GLY A 940 -24.34 -8.14 -63.93
N ILE A 941 -25.27 -8.22 -62.98
CA ILE A 941 -26.60 -8.82 -63.14
C ILE A 941 -27.58 -7.65 -63.02
N SER A 942 -28.31 -7.35 -64.09
CA SER A 942 -29.45 -6.43 -64.08
C SER A 942 -30.77 -7.21 -64.11
N ASP A 943 -31.86 -6.56 -63.71
CA ASP A 943 -33.17 -7.19 -63.61
C ASP A 943 -33.84 -7.44 -64.98
N ASP A 944 -33.43 -6.72 -66.03
CA ASP A 944 -33.93 -6.87 -67.41
C ASP A 944 -33.39 -8.10 -68.17
N MET A 945 -32.58 -8.95 -67.54
CA MET A 945 -31.97 -10.10 -68.21
C MET A 945 -32.93 -11.28 -68.41
N SER A 946 -32.83 -11.97 -69.55
CA SER A 946 -33.60 -13.18 -69.83
C SER A 946 -33.28 -14.31 -68.82
N THR A 947 -34.27 -15.17 -68.55
CA THR A 947 -34.16 -16.20 -67.51
C THR A 947 -33.06 -17.23 -67.77
N GLU A 948 -32.68 -17.48 -69.03
CA GLU A 948 -31.53 -18.32 -69.39
C GLU A 948 -30.20 -17.60 -69.18
N ALA A 949 -30.09 -16.32 -69.55
CA ALA A 949 -28.90 -15.50 -69.30
C ALA A 949 -28.63 -15.35 -67.78
N TYR A 950 -29.68 -15.10 -67.00
CA TYR A 950 -29.61 -15.08 -65.53
C TYR A 950 -29.11 -16.41 -64.95
N ARG A 951 -29.63 -17.54 -65.43
CA ARG A 951 -29.17 -18.88 -65.02
C ARG A 951 -27.70 -19.12 -65.39
N ALA A 952 -27.26 -18.74 -66.58
CA ALA A 952 -25.87 -18.86 -67.01
C ALA A 952 -24.92 -18.00 -66.16
N ALA A 953 -25.31 -16.78 -65.80
CA ALA A 953 -24.56 -15.91 -64.89
C ALA A 953 -24.45 -16.52 -63.48
N ARG A 954 -25.57 -17.01 -62.91
CA ARG A 954 -25.59 -17.68 -61.60
C ARG A 954 -24.82 -19.01 -61.58
N ALA A 955 -24.82 -19.76 -62.68
CA ALA A 955 -24.00 -20.97 -62.82
C ALA A 955 -22.49 -20.66 -62.77
N LYS A 956 -22.05 -19.56 -63.42
CA LYS A 956 -20.67 -19.06 -63.33
C LYS A 956 -20.31 -18.56 -61.93
N GLN A 957 -21.26 -17.97 -61.19
CA GLN A 957 -21.12 -17.66 -59.76
C GLN A 957 -21.18 -18.91 -58.84
N GLY A 958 -21.32 -20.12 -59.38
CA GLY A 958 -21.27 -21.37 -58.63
C GLY A 958 -22.56 -21.78 -57.92
N ALA A 959 -23.69 -21.12 -58.17
CA ALA A 959 -24.96 -21.42 -57.52
C ALA A 959 -25.42 -22.89 -57.76
N TRP A 960 -25.60 -23.67 -56.69
CA TRP A 960 -25.76 -25.12 -56.78
C TRP A 960 -26.97 -25.58 -57.61
N TRP A 961 -28.10 -24.85 -57.51
CA TRP A 961 -29.34 -25.12 -58.22
C TRP A 961 -29.24 -24.88 -59.73
N ALA A 962 -28.25 -24.12 -60.20
CA ALA A 962 -28.04 -23.83 -61.62
C ALA A 962 -27.18 -24.89 -62.35
N ARG A 963 -26.68 -25.91 -61.64
CA ARG A 963 -25.75 -26.93 -62.17
C ARG A 963 -26.40 -28.23 -62.66
N LYS A 964 -27.73 -28.30 -62.84
CA LYS A 964 -28.43 -29.50 -63.33
C LYS A 964 -29.24 -29.26 -64.60
N ARG A 965 -28.67 -29.67 -65.74
CA ARG A 965 -29.24 -30.74 -66.56
C ARG A 965 -28.10 -31.61 -67.10
#